data_AF-A0A2K6MPY0-F1
#
_entry.id   AF-A0A2K6MPY0-F1
#
_cell.length_a   1.000
_cell.length_b   1.000
_cell.length_c   1.000
_cell.angle_alpha   90.00
_cell.angle_beta   90.00
_cell.angle_gamma   90.00
#
_symmetry.space_group_name_H-M   'P 1'
#
loop_
_entity.id
_entity.type
_entity.pdbx_description
1 polymer ?
#
loop_
_entity_poly.entity_id
_entity_poly.type
_entity_poly.pdbx_seq_one_letter_code
_entity_poly.pdbx_strand_id
1 'polypeptide(L)'
;MAEAGLRGWLLWALLLRLAQSEPYTPIHQPGYCAFYDECGKNPELSGGLMTLSNVSCLSNTPARNITGDHLILLQRICPHLYTGPNTQACCSAKQLVSLETSLSVTKALLTRCPACSDNFVNLYCHNTCSPNQSLFINVTRVAQLGAGQLPAVVAYEAFYQRSFAEQSYDSCSRVRVPAAATLAVGTMCGVYGSALCNAQRWLNFQGDTSNGLAPLDITFHLLEPGQAVGSGIQPLNERVARCNESQGDNTVACSCQDCAASCPAIARPQALDSTFRLGRMPGGLVLIIILCSVFTVVTILLVRLRVAPTRDKSKTVDPKKGINLSDKLSFSTHTLLGQFFQGWGTWVASWPLTILVLSVIPVVVLAAGLVFTELTTDPVELWSAPNSQARSEKAFHDQHFGPFFRTNQVILTAPNRSSYRYDSLLLGPKNFSGILDLDLLLELLELQERLRHLQVWSPEAQRNISLQHICYAPLNPDNTSLSDCCINSLLQYFQSNRTLLLLTANQTLMGQTSQVDWKDHFLYCANAPLTFKDGTALALSCMADYGAPVFPFLAVGGYKGEDYSEAEALIMTFSLNNYPAGDPRLAQAKLWEEAFLEEMRAFQRRTAGKFQVTFMAERSLEDEINRTTAEDLPIFATSYIVIFLYISLALGSYSSWSRVMVDSKATLGLGGVAVVLGAVMAAMGFFSYLGIRSSLIILQVVPFLVLSVGADNIFIFVLEYQGP
;
A
#
# COMPACT_ATOMS: atom_id res chain seq x y z
N MET A 1 -65.66 -43.52 -28.28
CA MET A 1 -65.06 -42.18 -28.10
C MET A 1 -63.55 -42.37 -28.07
N ALA A 2 -62.74 -41.96 -29.04
CA ALA A 2 -62.93 -41.38 -30.36
C ALA A 2 -61.72 -41.84 -31.21
N GLU A 3 -61.94 -42.16 -32.49
CA GLU A 3 -60.90 -42.56 -33.42
C GLU A 3 -59.90 -41.42 -33.64
N ALA A 4 -58.62 -41.68 -33.39
CA ALA A 4 -57.53 -40.77 -33.75
C ALA A 4 -57.38 -40.76 -35.27
N GLY A 5 -58.00 -39.78 -35.92
CA GLY A 5 -58.00 -39.64 -37.37
C GLY A 5 -56.59 -39.39 -37.95
N LEU A 6 -56.33 -40.00 -39.11
CA LEU A 6 -55.15 -39.87 -39.98
C LEU A 6 -54.64 -38.42 -40.16
N ARG A 7 -55.52 -37.43 -39.98
CA ARG A 7 -55.25 -35.99 -40.05
C ARG A 7 -54.34 -35.48 -38.92
N GLY A 8 -54.40 -36.09 -37.73
CA GLY A 8 -53.56 -35.72 -36.58
C GLY A 8 -52.09 -36.13 -36.74
N TRP A 9 -51.86 -37.31 -37.35
CA TRP A 9 -50.52 -37.78 -37.70
C TRP A 9 -49.87 -36.95 -38.81
N LEU A 10 -50.65 -36.52 -39.81
CA LEU A 10 -50.16 -35.63 -40.87
C LEU A 10 -49.84 -34.21 -40.36
N LEU A 11 -50.61 -33.68 -39.41
CA LEU A 11 -50.33 -32.39 -38.76
C LEU A 11 -49.08 -32.44 -37.88
N TRP A 12 -48.87 -33.53 -37.13
CA TRP A 12 -47.62 -33.75 -36.39
C TRP A 12 -46.42 -33.95 -37.31
N ALA A 13 -46.58 -34.67 -38.41
CA ALA A 13 -45.52 -34.84 -39.41
C ALA A 13 -45.20 -33.54 -40.18
N LEU A 14 -46.19 -32.68 -40.43
CA LEU A 14 -45.97 -31.34 -41.02
C LEU A 14 -45.31 -30.38 -40.02
N LEU A 15 -45.70 -30.41 -38.74
CA LEU A 15 -45.06 -29.61 -37.68
C LEU A 15 -43.61 -30.07 -37.41
N LEU A 16 -43.33 -31.38 -37.49
CA LEU A 16 -41.97 -31.91 -37.42
C LEU A 16 -41.12 -31.55 -38.66
N ARG A 17 -41.73 -31.37 -39.84
CA ARG A 17 -41.01 -30.86 -41.04
C ARG A 17 -40.79 -29.35 -41.03
N LEU A 18 -41.56 -28.58 -40.29
CA LEU A 18 -41.41 -27.11 -40.16
C LEU A 18 -40.37 -26.70 -39.10
N ALA A 19 -39.83 -27.64 -38.32
CA ALA A 19 -38.87 -27.39 -37.23
C ALA A 19 -37.41 -27.77 -37.56
N GLN A 20 -37.09 -28.13 -38.80
CA GLN A 20 -35.69 -28.25 -39.23
C GLN A 20 -35.26 -26.91 -39.84
N SER A 21 -34.75 -26.00 -39.00
CA SER A 21 -34.00 -24.84 -39.47
C SER A 21 -32.79 -25.33 -40.27
N GLU A 22 -32.63 -24.88 -41.52
CA GLU A 22 -31.43 -25.19 -42.30
C GLU A 22 -30.19 -24.68 -41.57
N PRO A 23 -29.13 -25.50 -41.43
CA PRO A 23 -27.89 -25.06 -40.80
C PRO A 23 -27.21 -23.98 -41.65
N TYR A 24 -26.76 -22.88 -41.03
CA TYR A 24 -26.09 -21.78 -41.74
C TYR A 24 -24.79 -22.24 -42.42
N THR A 25 -24.09 -23.20 -41.81
CA THR A 25 -22.92 -23.86 -42.38
C THR A 25 -23.20 -25.36 -42.59
N PRO A 26 -23.76 -25.79 -43.73
CA PRO A 26 -24.09 -27.20 -43.96
C PRO A 26 -22.87 -28.08 -44.23
N ILE A 27 -21.77 -27.51 -44.73
CA ILE A 27 -20.55 -28.24 -45.10
C ILE A 27 -19.48 -27.99 -44.04
N HIS A 28 -19.03 -29.05 -43.39
CA HIS A 28 -17.90 -29.09 -42.45
C HIS A 28 -16.89 -30.12 -42.96
N GLN A 29 -16.01 -29.71 -43.87
CA GLN A 29 -15.02 -30.57 -44.53
C GLN A 29 -13.67 -29.87 -44.64
N PRO A 30 -12.55 -30.59 -44.77
CA PRO A 30 -11.25 -29.98 -45.01
C PRO A 30 -11.27 -29.10 -46.27
N GLY A 31 -10.62 -27.92 -46.21
CA GLY A 31 -10.54 -26.96 -47.31
C GLY A 31 -11.78 -26.08 -47.50
N TYR A 32 -12.72 -26.06 -46.56
CA TYR A 32 -13.90 -25.19 -46.60
C TYR A 32 -13.90 -24.13 -45.48
N CYS A 33 -14.36 -22.93 -45.83
CA CYS A 33 -14.54 -21.79 -44.94
C CYS A 33 -15.96 -21.74 -44.38
N ALA A 34 -16.16 -21.11 -43.23
CA ALA A 34 -17.48 -20.78 -42.69
C ALA A 34 -17.91 -19.35 -43.10
N PHE A 35 -16.96 -18.43 -43.19
CA PHE A 35 -17.16 -17.05 -43.60
C PHE A 35 -15.95 -16.52 -44.38
N TYR A 36 -16.17 -15.45 -45.17
CA TYR A 36 -15.13 -14.82 -45.98
C TYR A 36 -15.45 -13.34 -46.24
N ASP A 37 -14.43 -12.47 -46.16
CA ASP A 37 -14.51 -11.01 -46.30
C ASP A 37 -15.32 -10.31 -45.20
N GLU A 38 -15.20 -8.98 -45.13
CA GLU A 38 -15.91 -8.14 -44.15
C GLU A 38 -17.26 -7.63 -44.69
N CYS A 39 -18.31 -7.74 -43.88
CA CYS A 39 -19.67 -7.32 -44.22
C CYS A 39 -20.05 -5.94 -43.65
N GLY A 40 -19.31 -5.45 -42.65
CA GLY A 40 -19.53 -4.15 -42.01
C GLY A 40 -19.59 -4.25 -40.49
N LYS A 41 -20.15 -3.23 -39.84
CA LYS A 41 -20.27 -3.19 -38.38
C LYS A 41 -21.32 -4.17 -37.87
N ASN A 42 -21.11 -4.71 -36.68
CA ASN A 42 -22.11 -5.53 -35.99
C ASN A 42 -23.33 -4.66 -35.61
N PRO A 43 -24.55 -4.96 -36.12
CA PRO A 43 -25.74 -4.17 -35.82
C PRO A 43 -26.27 -4.40 -34.39
N GLU A 44 -25.88 -5.49 -33.72
CA GLU A 44 -26.29 -5.79 -32.33
C GLU A 44 -25.50 -4.97 -31.30
N LEU A 45 -24.36 -4.38 -31.71
CA LEU A 45 -23.46 -3.61 -30.84
C LEU A 45 -23.51 -2.13 -31.21
N SER A 46 -24.04 -1.30 -30.31
CA SER A 46 -24.19 0.14 -30.49
C SER A 46 -22.99 0.97 -29.99
N GLY A 47 -21.95 0.33 -29.45
CA GLY A 47 -20.71 0.97 -29.01
C GLY A 47 -19.66 -0.02 -28.49
N GLY A 48 -18.41 0.43 -28.39
CA GLY A 48 -17.28 -0.33 -27.84
C GLY A 48 -16.28 0.59 -27.16
N LEU A 49 -15.42 0.04 -26.30
CA LEU A 49 -14.31 0.80 -25.67
C LEU A 49 -13.33 1.35 -26.71
N MET A 50 -13.20 0.63 -27.84
CA MET A 50 -12.35 0.97 -28.96
C MET A 50 -13.10 0.75 -30.28
N THR A 51 -12.48 1.13 -31.39
CA THR A 51 -12.98 0.79 -32.73
C THR A 51 -12.99 -0.73 -32.91
N LEU A 52 -14.17 -1.32 -32.83
CA LEU A 52 -14.38 -2.75 -33.05
C LEU A 52 -14.15 -3.13 -34.51
N SER A 53 -13.58 -4.32 -34.74
CA SER A 53 -13.45 -4.91 -36.06
C SER A 53 -14.82 -5.15 -36.71
N ASN A 54 -14.89 -4.99 -38.03
CA ASN A 54 -16.07 -5.38 -38.80
C ASN A 54 -16.30 -6.90 -38.69
N VAL A 55 -17.58 -7.31 -38.74
CA VAL A 55 -17.98 -8.71 -38.76
C VAL A 55 -17.87 -9.31 -40.16
N SER A 56 -17.57 -10.60 -40.21
CA SER A 56 -17.38 -11.34 -41.46
C SER A 56 -18.70 -11.66 -42.16
N CYS A 57 -18.68 -11.81 -43.49
CA CYS A 57 -19.82 -12.30 -44.25
C CYS A 57 -19.94 -13.83 -44.21
N LEU A 58 -21.14 -14.36 -44.00
CA LEU A 58 -21.38 -15.80 -44.09
C LEU A 58 -21.02 -16.30 -45.50
N SER A 59 -20.17 -17.31 -45.58
CA SER A 59 -19.70 -17.87 -46.84
C SER A 59 -19.16 -19.29 -46.63
N ASN A 60 -20.03 -20.28 -46.81
CA ASN A 60 -19.63 -21.68 -46.79
C ASN A 60 -19.05 -22.12 -48.15
N THR A 61 -17.83 -21.67 -48.45
CA THR A 61 -17.15 -21.87 -49.75
C THR A 61 -15.74 -22.45 -49.59
N PRO A 62 -15.15 -23.04 -50.64
CA PRO A 62 -13.78 -23.54 -50.59
C PRO A 62 -12.75 -22.43 -50.28
N ALA A 63 -11.68 -22.81 -49.58
CA ALA A 63 -10.56 -21.94 -49.26
C ALA A 63 -9.92 -21.35 -50.54
N ARG A 64 -9.49 -20.09 -50.46
CA ARG A 64 -8.95 -19.36 -51.61
C ARG A 64 -7.43 -19.45 -51.62
N ASN A 65 -6.84 -19.57 -52.81
CA ASN A 65 -5.39 -19.52 -52.96
C ASN A 65 -4.90 -18.08 -52.79
N ILE A 66 -3.94 -17.86 -51.89
CA ILE A 66 -3.45 -16.54 -51.52
C ILE A 66 -2.11 -16.28 -52.20
N THR A 67 -2.00 -15.16 -52.92
CA THR A 67 -0.79 -14.81 -53.70
C THR A 67 -0.43 -13.33 -53.56
N GLY A 68 0.80 -12.96 -53.91
CA GLY A 68 1.30 -11.58 -53.91
C GLY A 68 1.33 -10.93 -52.52
N ASP A 69 0.93 -9.66 -52.44
CA ASP A 69 0.93 -8.87 -51.20
C ASP A 69 0.07 -9.50 -50.09
N HIS A 70 -0.99 -10.21 -50.47
CA HIS A 70 -1.85 -10.91 -49.51
C HIS A 70 -1.10 -12.06 -48.81
N LEU A 71 -0.24 -12.77 -49.53
CA LEU A 71 0.57 -13.85 -48.96
C LEU A 71 1.64 -13.30 -48.01
N ILE A 72 2.27 -12.18 -48.37
CA ILE A 72 3.23 -11.48 -47.51
C ILE A 72 2.55 -11.00 -46.21
N LEU A 73 1.34 -10.46 -46.33
CA LEU A 73 0.56 -10.02 -45.18
C LEU A 73 0.18 -11.18 -44.25
N LEU A 74 -0.27 -12.31 -44.83
CA LEU A 74 -0.57 -13.53 -44.08
C LEU A 74 0.67 -14.06 -43.36
N GLN A 75 1.81 -14.12 -44.03
CA GLN A 75 3.07 -14.59 -43.44
C GLN A 75 3.53 -13.71 -42.26
N ARG A 76 3.31 -12.39 -42.34
CA ARG A 76 3.66 -11.46 -41.26
C ARG A 76 2.76 -11.62 -40.03
N ILE A 77 1.45 -11.71 -40.25
CA ILE A 77 0.45 -11.65 -39.17
C ILE A 77 0.18 -13.04 -38.59
N CYS A 78 0.07 -14.05 -39.45
CA CYS A 78 -0.28 -15.43 -39.12
C CYS A 78 0.76 -16.42 -39.68
N PRO A 79 2.02 -16.39 -39.19
CA PRO A 79 3.11 -17.17 -39.75
C PRO A 79 2.86 -18.70 -39.73
N HIS A 80 2.09 -19.19 -38.75
CA HIS A 80 1.73 -20.61 -38.63
C HIS A 80 0.83 -21.14 -39.75
N LEU A 81 0.12 -20.25 -40.46
CA LEU A 81 -0.73 -20.63 -41.60
C LEU A 81 0.03 -20.65 -42.93
N TYR A 82 1.29 -20.18 -42.96
CA TYR A 82 2.10 -20.18 -44.17
C TYR A 82 2.66 -21.57 -44.45
N THR A 83 2.27 -22.14 -45.58
CA THR A 83 2.66 -23.49 -46.04
C THR A 83 3.49 -23.47 -47.33
N GLY A 84 3.94 -22.28 -47.77
CA GLY A 84 4.70 -22.08 -49.00
C GLY A 84 3.96 -21.25 -50.05
N PRO A 85 4.35 -21.31 -51.33
CA PRO A 85 3.76 -20.46 -52.38
C PRO A 85 2.31 -20.81 -52.76
N ASN A 86 1.81 -21.99 -52.37
CA ASN A 86 0.45 -22.45 -52.66
C ASN A 86 -0.47 -22.42 -51.42
N THR A 87 -0.25 -21.46 -50.51
CA THR A 87 -1.03 -21.35 -49.28
C THR A 87 -2.47 -20.95 -49.57
N GLN A 88 -3.40 -21.71 -48.99
CA GLN A 88 -4.83 -21.41 -49.01
C GLN A 88 -5.26 -20.81 -47.68
N ALA A 89 -6.19 -19.85 -47.70
CA ALA A 89 -6.75 -19.25 -46.50
C ALA A 89 -8.22 -18.84 -46.70
N CYS A 90 -8.93 -18.65 -45.59
CA CYS A 90 -10.34 -18.29 -45.53
C CYS A 90 -10.60 -16.81 -45.23
N CYS A 91 -9.61 -15.94 -45.38
CA CYS A 91 -9.76 -14.51 -45.08
C CYS A 91 -9.30 -13.61 -46.22
N SER A 92 -9.78 -12.36 -46.20
CA SER A 92 -9.36 -11.28 -47.09
C SER A 92 -8.25 -10.43 -46.46
N ALA A 93 -7.53 -9.67 -47.28
CA ALA A 93 -6.48 -8.75 -46.80
C ALA A 93 -7.03 -7.69 -45.82
N LYS A 94 -8.31 -7.30 -45.95
CA LYS A 94 -8.98 -6.38 -45.03
C LYS A 94 -9.14 -6.99 -43.64
N GLN A 95 -9.61 -8.24 -43.58
CA GLN A 95 -9.75 -8.99 -42.32
C GLN A 95 -8.41 -9.14 -41.61
N LEU A 96 -7.32 -9.37 -42.34
CA LEU A 96 -5.97 -9.44 -41.76
C LEU A 96 -5.53 -8.11 -41.13
N VAL A 97 -5.72 -6.98 -41.80
CA VAL A 97 -5.39 -5.65 -41.26
C VAL A 97 -6.27 -5.31 -40.04
N SER A 98 -7.55 -5.65 -40.11
CA SER A 98 -8.50 -5.48 -39.01
C SER A 98 -8.11 -6.33 -37.80
N LEU A 99 -7.66 -7.57 -38.03
CA LEU A 99 -7.16 -8.47 -36.99
C LEU A 99 -5.86 -7.96 -36.35
N GLU A 100 -4.91 -7.47 -37.14
CA GLU A 100 -3.67 -6.90 -36.60
C GLU A 100 -3.94 -5.67 -35.72
N THR A 101 -4.91 -4.85 -36.12
CA THR A 101 -5.33 -3.66 -35.37
C THR A 101 -6.01 -4.04 -34.05
N SER A 102 -6.92 -5.01 -34.06
CA SER A 102 -7.65 -5.44 -32.86
C SER A 102 -6.76 -6.15 -31.84
N LEU A 103 -5.75 -6.89 -32.28
CA LEU A 103 -4.81 -7.59 -31.40
C LEU A 103 -3.70 -6.67 -30.84
N SER A 104 -3.59 -5.42 -31.28
CA SER A 104 -2.49 -4.51 -30.92
C SER A 104 -2.34 -4.30 -29.40
N VAL A 105 -3.44 -4.08 -28.68
CA VAL A 105 -3.45 -3.88 -27.22
C VAL A 105 -3.02 -5.15 -26.50
N THR A 106 -3.57 -6.30 -26.88
CA THR A 106 -3.23 -7.57 -26.24
C THR A 106 -1.80 -8.00 -26.54
N LYS A 107 -1.31 -7.74 -27.76
CA LYS A 107 0.10 -7.94 -28.09
C LYS A 107 0.98 -7.07 -27.21
N ALA A 108 0.68 -5.77 -27.07
CA ALA A 108 1.42 -4.88 -26.18
C ALA A 108 1.50 -5.43 -24.75
N LEU A 109 0.39 -5.99 -24.24
CA LEU A 109 0.32 -6.60 -22.91
C LEU A 109 1.14 -7.89 -22.78
N LEU A 110 1.11 -8.77 -23.79
CA LEU A 110 1.71 -10.10 -23.76
C LEU A 110 3.13 -10.18 -24.34
N THR A 111 3.65 -9.07 -24.91
CA THR A 111 4.99 -9.02 -25.56
C THR A 111 6.15 -9.49 -24.68
N ARG A 112 6.02 -9.43 -23.35
CA ARG A 112 7.04 -9.93 -22.41
C ARG A 112 7.35 -11.42 -22.57
N CYS A 113 6.39 -12.21 -23.05
CA CYS A 113 6.59 -13.61 -23.38
C CYS A 113 6.15 -13.86 -24.83
N PRO A 114 7.09 -13.87 -25.79
CA PRO A 114 6.79 -14.06 -27.22
C PRO A 114 5.97 -15.33 -27.48
N ALA A 115 6.32 -16.46 -26.86
CA ALA A 115 5.58 -17.71 -27.01
C ALA A 115 4.09 -17.57 -26.64
N CYS A 116 3.77 -16.86 -25.56
CA CYS A 116 2.40 -16.56 -25.17
C CYS A 116 1.70 -15.67 -26.20
N SER A 117 2.36 -14.56 -26.59
CA SER A 117 1.81 -13.64 -27.59
C SER A 117 1.53 -14.35 -28.92
N ASP A 118 2.43 -15.22 -29.37
CA ASP A 118 2.31 -15.97 -30.61
C ASP A 118 1.19 -17.01 -30.53
N ASN A 119 1.08 -17.76 -29.43
CA ASN A 119 -0.04 -18.69 -29.21
C ASN A 119 -1.39 -17.96 -29.21
N PHE A 120 -1.46 -16.78 -28.59
CA PHE A 120 -2.66 -15.96 -28.58
C PHE A 120 -3.06 -15.50 -29.99
N VAL A 121 -2.10 -14.95 -30.75
CA VAL A 121 -2.31 -14.56 -32.14
C VAL A 121 -2.71 -15.77 -32.99
N ASN A 122 -2.09 -16.93 -32.76
CA ASN A 122 -2.38 -18.15 -33.50
C ASN A 122 -3.84 -18.59 -33.35
N LEU A 123 -4.40 -18.49 -32.13
CA LEU A 123 -5.81 -18.82 -31.88
C LEU A 123 -6.76 -17.98 -32.75
N TYR A 124 -6.54 -16.67 -32.82
CA TYR A 124 -7.36 -15.80 -33.67
C TYR A 124 -7.07 -15.98 -35.16
N CYS A 125 -5.82 -16.18 -35.54
CA CYS A 125 -5.44 -16.49 -36.92
C CYS A 125 -6.15 -17.74 -37.44
N HIS A 126 -6.20 -18.81 -36.63
CA HIS A 126 -6.96 -20.00 -37.01
C HIS A 126 -8.46 -19.70 -37.13
N ASN A 127 -9.06 -19.01 -36.15
CA ASN A 127 -10.49 -18.65 -36.23
C ASN A 127 -10.83 -17.83 -37.47
N THR A 128 -9.98 -16.89 -37.86
CA THR A 128 -10.26 -15.96 -38.95
C THR A 128 -9.85 -16.50 -40.32
N CYS A 129 -8.67 -17.13 -40.43
CA CYS A 129 -8.01 -17.37 -41.71
C CYS A 129 -7.72 -18.85 -42.03
N SER A 130 -7.92 -19.79 -41.10
CA SER A 130 -7.57 -21.21 -41.34
C SER A 130 -8.23 -21.75 -42.62
N PRO A 131 -7.52 -22.46 -43.51
CA PRO A 131 -8.12 -23.08 -44.69
C PRO A 131 -9.14 -24.18 -44.35
N ASN A 132 -9.11 -24.69 -43.12
CA ASN A 132 -10.01 -25.72 -42.60
C ASN A 132 -11.00 -25.14 -41.57
N GLN A 133 -11.33 -23.84 -41.68
CA GLN A 133 -12.18 -23.13 -40.72
C GLN A 133 -13.51 -23.84 -40.42
N SER A 134 -14.16 -24.39 -41.44
CA SER A 134 -15.43 -25.11 -41.26
C SER A 134 -15.31 -26.35 -40.38
N LEU A 135 -14.13 -26.94 -40.17
CA LEU A 135 -14.02 -28.13 -39.32
C LEU A 135 -14.27 -27.83 -37.85
N PHE A 136 -13.98 -26.62 -37.36
CA PHE A 136 -14.05 -26.28 -35.93
C PHE A 136 -14.89 -25.05 -35.63
N ILE A 137 -15.46 -24.39 -36.64
CA ILE A 137 -16.39 -23.27 -36.48
C ILE A 137 -17.77 -23.64 -37.03
N ASN A 138 -18.80 -23.38 -36.23
CA ASN A 138 -20.21 -23.53 -36.61
C ASN A 138 -20.95 -22.20 -36.42
N VAL A 139 -21.50 -21.65 -37.49
CA VAL A 139 -22.21 -20.36 -37.42
C VAL A 139 -23.61 -20.58 -36.87
N THR A 140 -23.97 -19.85 -35.81
CA THR A 140 -25.25 -20.01 -35.10
C THR A 140 -26.18 -18.82 -35.27
N ARG A 141 -25.64 -17.62 -35.50
CA ARG A 141 -26.46 -16.40 -35.66
C ARG A 141 -25.88 -15.48 -36.73
N VAL A 142 -26.77 -14.96 -37.59
CA VAL A 142 -26.44 -13.99 -38.62
C VAL A 142 -27.44 -12.83 -38.63
N ALA A 143 -26.99 -11.66 -39.07
CA ALA A 143 -27.81 -10.46 -39.24
C ALA A 143 -27.85 -10.02 -40.71
N GLN A 144 -29.03 -9.69 -41.20
CA GLN A 144 -29.22 -9.24 -42.58
C GLN A 144 -29.02 -7.72 -42.68
N LEU A 145 -27.97 -7.27 -43.38
CA LEU A 145 -27.62 -5.84 -43.51
C LEU A 145 -28.40 -5.11 -44.61
N GLY A 146 -28.94 -5.83 -45.59
CA GLY A 146 -29.73 -5.27 -46.69
C GLY A 146 -30.21 -6.34 -47.69
N ALA A 147 -31.16 -5.98 -48.55
CA ALA A 147 -31.64 -6.86 -49.61
C ALA A 147 -30.54 -7.09 -50.67
N GLY A 148 -30.09 -8.34 -50.83
CA GLY A 148 -29.04 -8.71 -51.80
C GLY A 148 -27.60 -8.66 -51.28
N GLN A 149 -27.38 -8.28 -50.01
CA GLN A 149 -26.08 -8.41 -49.34
C GLN A 149 -25.95 -9.76 -48.65
N LEU A 150 -24.72 -10.28 -48.55
CA LEU A 150 -24.44 -11.47 -47.74
C LEU A 150 -24.76 -11.18 -46.27
N PRO A 151 -25.35 -12.15 -45.54
CA PRO A 151 -25.65 -11.97 -44.13
C PRO A 151 -24.35 -11.89 -43.32
N ALA A 152 -24.32 -10.98 -42.34
CA ALA A 152 -23.19 -10.77 -41.47
C ALA A 152 -23.22 -11.75 -40.29
N VAL A 153 -22.10 -12.37 -39.96
CA VAL A 153 -21.99 -13.31 -38.84
C VAL A 153 -21.90 -12.55 -37.52
N VAL A 154 -22.86 -12.75 -36.63
CA VAL A 154 -22.93 -12.06 -35.32
C VAL A 154 -22.72 -12.99 -34.13
N ALA A 155 -22.87 -14.31 -34.32
CA ALA A 155 -22.43 -15.30 -33.35
C ALA A 155 -22.03 -16.63 -34.01
N TYR A 156 -21.02 -17.28 -33.45
CA TYR A 156 -20.63 -18.64 -33.82
C TYR A 156 -20.09 -19.44 -32.63
N GLU A 157 -20.07 -20.76 -32.79
CA GLU A 157 -19.46 -21.70 -31.85
C GLU A 157 -18.11 -22.17 -32.39
N ALA A 158 -17.10 -22.22 -31.53
CA ALA A 158 -15.76 -22.72 -31.84
C ALA A 158 -15.44 -23.96 -30.97
N PHE A 159 -14.93 -25.01 -31.60
CA PHE A 159 -14.64 -26.29 -30.96
C PHE A 159 -13.14 -26.54 -30.89
N TYR A 160 -12.60 -26.63 -29.69
CA TYR A 160 -11.17 -26.87 -29.45
C TYR A 160 -10.94 -28.10 -28.62
N GLN A 161 -9.76 -28.70 -28.78
CA GLN A 161 -9.32 -29.74 -27.85
C GLN A 161 -8.92 -29.09 -26.52
N ARG A 162 -9.33 -29.68 -25.40
CA ARG A 162 -9.03 -29.15 -24.05
C ARG A 162 -7.53 -28.94 -23.84
N SER A 163 -6.71 -29.92 -24.24
CA SER A 163 -5.26 -29.83 -24.12
C SER A 163 -4.63 -28.68 -24.91
N PHE A 164 -5.20 -28.31 -26.06
CA PHE A 164 -4.74 -27.19 -26.89
C PHE A 164 -5.03 -25.85 -26.19
N ALA A 165 -6.25 -25.69 -25.66
CA ALA A 165 -6.65 -24.48 -24.95
C ALA A 165 -5.89 -24.31 -23.62
N GLU A 166 -5.71 -25.39 -22.86
CA GLU A 166 -4.97 -25.37 -21.58
C GLU A 166 -3.49 -25.03 -21.79
N GLN A 167 -2.83 -25.64 -22.78
CA GLN A 167 -1.42 -25.30 -23.07
C GLN A 167 -1.27 -23.85 -23.53
N SER A 168 -2.22 -23.35 -24.33
CA SER A 168 -2.23 -21.95 -24.77
C SER A 168 -2.38 -21.00 -23.58
N TYR A 169 -3.35 -21.28 -22.69
CA TYR A 169 -3.55 -20.55 -21.45
C TYR A 169 -2.33 -20.59 -20.52
N ASP A 170 -1.77 -21.78 -20.29
CA ASP A 170 -0.63 -21.98 -19.38
C ASP A 170 0.61 -21.22 -19.83
N SER A 171 0.83 -21.13 -21.15
CA SER A 171 1.91 -20.32 -21.73
C SER A 171 1.84 -18.83 -21.34
N CYS A 172 0.62 -18.33 -21.05
CA CYS A 172 0.33 -16.94 -20.72
C CYS A 172 0.02 -16.70 -19.23
N SER A 173 -0.32 -17.74 -18.48
CA SER A 173 -0.87 -17.69 -17.11
C SER A 173 -0.05 -16.87 -16.10
N ARG A 174 1.25 -16.72 -16.32
CA ARG A 174 2.18 -16.03 -15.41
C ARG A 174 2.80 -14.75 -15.98
N VAL A 175 2.39 -14.31 -17.16
CA VAL A 175 2.88 -13.07 -17.77
C VAL A 175 2.48 -11.89 -16.87
N ARG A 176 3.45 -11.05 -16.51
CA ARG A 176 3.24 -9.95 -15.56
C ARG A 176 3.02 -8.61 -16.26
N VAL A 177 2.34 -7.72 -15.57
CA VAL A 177 2.24 -6.28 -15.91
C VAL A 177 3.04 -5.51 -14.85
N PRO A 178 4.32 -5.19 -15.09
CA PRO A 178 5.18 -4.61 -14.05
C PRO A 178 4.64 -3.31 -13.44
N ALA A 179 4.04 -2.45 -14.27
CA ALA A 179 3.50 -1.16 -13.83
C ALA A 179 2.34 -1.30 -12.82
N ALA A 180 1.58 -2.38 -12.91
CA ALA A 180 0.47 -2.67 -12.00
C ALA A 180 0.81 -3.74 -10.95
N ALA A 181 1.99 -4.36 -11.03
CA ALA A 181 2.40 -5.50 -10.22
C ALA A 181 1.41 -6.70 -10.22
N THR A 182 0.62 -6.87 -11.29
CA THR A 182 -0.38 -7.94 -11.45
C THR A 182 -0.05 -8.88 -12.63
N LEU A 183 -0.88 -9.92 -12.82
CA LEU A 183 -0.81 -10.82 -13.97
C LEU A 183 -1.66 -10.28 -15.12
N ALA A 184 -1.15 -10.36 -16.35
CA ALA A 184 -1.85 -9.94 -17.56
C ALA A 184 -3.21 -10.66 -17.72
N VAL A 185 -3.23 -11.97 -17.44
CA VAL A 185 -4.44 -12.81 -17.45
C VAL A 185 -5.53 -12.28 -16.51
N GLY A 186 -5.18 -11.59 -15.42
CA GLY A 186 -6.17 -10.95 -14.55
C GLY A 186 -7.03 -9.89 -15.25
N THR A 187 -6.51 -9.29 -16.32
CA THR A 187 -7.24 -8.32 -17.17
C THR A 187 -8.00 -8.98 -18.33
N MET A 188 -7.80 -10.28 -18.54
CA MET A 188 -8.34 -11.06 -19.66
C MET A 188 -9.32 -12.16 -19.21
N CYS A 189 -9.78 -12.11 -17.96
CA CYS A 189 -10.68 -13.12 -17.37
C CYS A 189 -11.92 -12.53 -16.68
N GLY A 190 -12.16 -11.23 -16.89
CA GLY A 190 -13.27 -10.49 -16.31
C GLY A 190 -13.39 -10.65 -14.78
N VAL A 191 -14.61 -10.96 -14.32
CA VAL A 191 -14.98 -11.03 -12.89
C VAL A 191 -14.13 -12.00 -12.05
N TYR A 192 -13.48 -12.99 -12.69
CA TYR A 192 -12.71 -14.02 -12.00
C TYR A 192 -11.31 -13.55 -11.59
N GLY A 193 -10.82 -12.43 -12.13
CA GLY A 193 -9.46 -11.97 -11.90
C GLY A 193 -8.40 -13.01 -12.31
N SER A 194 -7.17 -12.87 -11.81
CA SER A 194 -6.10 -13.82 -12.15
C SER A 194 -6.15 -15.13 -11.37
N ALA A 195 -6.73 -15.12 -10.17
CA ALA A 195 -6.66 -16.26 -9.25
C ALA A 195 -7.71 -17.34 -9.52
N LEU A 196 -8.90 -16.95 -10.00
CA LEU A 196 -9.96 -17.88 -10.36
C LEU A 196 -10.02 -18.13 -11.88
N CYS A 197 -9.03 -17.66 -12.66
CA CYS A 197 -9.03 -17.89 -14.10
C CYS A 197 -8.53 -19.29 -14.47
N ASN A 198 -9.13 -19.82 -15.55
CA ASN A 198 -8.72 -21.04 -16.23
C ASN A 198 -8.93 -20.87 -17.74
N ALA A 199 -8.50 -21.85 -18.54
CA ALA A 199 -8.56 -21.78 -20.01
C ALA A 199 -9.98 -21.50 -20.54
N GLN A 200 -11.01 -22.14 -19.97
CA GLN A 200 -12.40 -21.93 -20.38
C GLN A 200 -12.87 -20.49 -20.10
N ARG A 201 -12.63 -19.97 -18.89
CA ARG A 201 -13.02 -18.61 -18.49
C ARG A 201 -12.30 -17.54 -19.31
N TRP A 202 -11.02 -17.78 -19.57
CA TRP A 202 -10.18 -16.92 -20.41
C TRP A 202 -10.66 -16.85 -21.86
N LEU A 203 -11.07 -17.98 -22.45
CA LEU A 203 -11.66 -18.01 -23.80
C LEU A 203 -13.07 -17.41 -23.81
N ASN A 204 -13.91 -17.71 -22.81
CA ASN A 204 -15.23 -17.13 -22.70
C ASN A 204 -15.16 -15.59 -22.66
N PHE A 205 -14.21 -15.02 -21.91
CA PHE A 205 -14.00 -13.57 -21.89
C PHE A 205 -13.65 -13.01 -23.27
N GLN A 206 -12.86 -13.72 -24.08
CA GLN A 206 -12.50 -13.29 -25.43
C GLN A 206 -13.70 -13.31 -26.41
N GLY A 207 -14.68 -14.17 -26.16
CA GLY A 207 -15.89 -14.33 -26.97
C GLY A 207 -17.12 -13.60 -26.44
N ASP A 208 -17.00 -12.89 -25.31
CA ASP A 208 -18.12 -12.20 -24.67
C ASP A 208 -18.15 -10.72 -25.07
N THR A 209 -19.17 -10.31 -25.82
CA THR A 209 -19.34 -8.93 -26.31
C THR A 209 -19.66 -7.93 -25.21
N SER A 210 -20.11 -8.38 -24.03
CA SER A 210 -20.46 -7.49 -22.91
C SER A 210 -19.28 -6.67 -22.40
N ASN A 211 -18.05 -7.21 -22.52
CA ASN A 211 -16.81 -6.54 -22.14
C ASN A 211 -16.50 -5.29 -22.99
N GLY A 212 -17.20 -5.08 -24.12
CA GLY A 212 -16.99 -3.94 -25.01
C GLY A 212 -15.70 -4.00 -25.86
N LEU A 213 -15.04 -5.16 -25.89
CA LEU A 213 -13.82 -5.45 -26.66
C LEU A 213 -14.07 -6.51 -27.74
N ALA A 214 -14.87 -7.55 -27.45
CA ALA A 214 -15.16 -8.59 -28.43
C ALA A 214 -16.11 -8.07 -29.54
N PRO A 215 -15.80 -8.24 -30.83
CA PRO A 215 -16.60 -7.70 -31.93
C PRO A 215 -17.88 -8.51 -32.24
N LEU A 216 -17.94 -9.76 -31.80
CA LEU A 216 -19.11 -10.64 -31.91
C LEU A 216 -19.06 -11.75 -30.86
N ASP A 217 -20.19 -12.44 -30.65
CA ASP A 217 -20.27 -13.51 -29.66
C ASP A 217 -19.61 -14.79 -30.17
N ILE A 218 -18.69 -15.36 -29.38
CA ILE A 218 -18.04 -16.64 -29.68
C ILE A 218 -18.19 -17.57 -28.50
N THR A 219 -18.90 -18.68 -28.70
CA THR A 219 -19.03 -19.72 -27.68
C THR A 219 -17.92 -20.76 -27.88
N PHE A 220 -17.04 -20.89 -26.89
CA PHE A 220 -15.94 -21.85 -26.95
C PHE A 220 -16.27 -23.17 -26.24
N HIS A 221 -16.18 -24.27 -26.98
CA HIS A 221 -16.37 -25.62 -26.46
C HIS A 221 -15.02 -26.35 -26.35
N LEU A 222 -14.60 -26.65 -25.13
CA LEU A 222 -13.39 -27.43 -24.86
C LEU A 222 -13.71 -28.91 -24.70
N LEU A 223 -13.43 -29.68 -25.75
CA LEU A 223 -13.74 -31.10 -25.87
C LEU A 223 -12.56 -31.97 -25.45
N GLU A 224 -12.87 -33.11 -24.84
CA GLU A 224 -11.89 -34.15 -24.56
C GLU A 224 -11.53 -34.93 -25.83
N PRO A 225 -10.30 -35.49 -25.91
CA PRO A 225 -9.90 -36.33 -27.03
C PRO A 225 -10.87 -37.51 -27.20
N GLY A 226 -11.51 -37.61 -28.38
CA GLY A 226 -12.45 -38.69 -28.70
C GLY A 226 -13.93 -38.38 -28.46
N GLN A 227 -14.28 -37.21 -27.91
CA GLN A 227 -15.68 -36.73 -27.92
C GLN A 227 -16.05 -36.21 -29.31
N ALA A 228 -16.94 -36.91 -30.01
CA ALA A 228 -17.47 -36.47 -31.30
C ALA A 228 -18.75 -35.64 -31.10
N VAL A 229 -18.77 -34.42 -31.63
CA VAL A 229 -19.94 -33.50 -31.59
C VAL A 229 -21.00 -33.89 -32.65
N GLY A 230 -20.62 -34.75 -33.61
CA GLY A 230 -21.42 -35.02 -34.82
C GLY A 230 -21.09 -34.03 -35.94
N SER A 231 -21.80 -34.13 -37.07
CA SER A 231 -21.78 -33.14 -38.18
C SER A 231 -20.42 -32.86 -38.88
N GLY A 232 -19.43 -33.75 -38.76
CA GLY A 232 -18.12 -33.57 -39.43
C GLY A 232 -17.19 -32.57 -38.73
N ILE A 233 -17.60 -32.06 -37.56
CA ILE A 233 -16.81 -31.13 -36.74
C ILE A 233 -15.64 -31.87 -36.10
N GLN A 234 -14.44 -31.31 -36.24
CA GLN A 234 -13.21 -31.78 -35.62
C GLN A 234 -12.62 -30.65 -34.76
N PRO A 235 -12.36 -30.89 -33.46
CA PRO A 235 -11.81 -29.86 -32.59
C PRO A 235 -10.43 -29.43 -33.07
N LEU A 236 -10.16 -28.12 -33.07
CA LEU A 236 -8.85 -27.58 -33.40
C LEU A 236 -7.81 -28.10 -32.39
N ASN A 237 -6.71 -28.64 -32.92
CA ASN A 237 -5.58 -29.10 -32.13
C ASN A 237 -4.29 -28.84 -32.91
N GLU A 238 -3.74 -27.65 -32.73
CA GLU A 238 -2.51 -27.21 -33.40
C GLU A 238 -1.34 -27.19 -32.42
N ARG A 239 -0.12 -27.06 -32.94
CA ARG A 239 1.08 -26.99 -32.09
C ARG A 239 1.09 -25.68 -31.30
N VAL A 240 1.20 -25.80 -29.98
CA VAL A 240 1.36 -24.67 -29.06
C VAL A 240 2.83 -24.54 -28.67
N ALA A 241 3.38 -23.32 -28.78
CA ALA A 241 4.73 -23.01 -28.32
C ALA A 241 4.78 -23.01 -26.79
N ARG A 242 5.65 -23.82 -26.18
CA ARG A 242 5.83 -23.76 -24.72
C ARG A 242 6.63 -22.52 -24.34
N CYS A 243 6.31 -21.94 -23.18
CA CYS A 243 6.98 -20.72 -22.73
C CYS A 243 8.46 -20.91 -22.36
N ASN A 244 8.90 -22.15 -22.11
CA ASN A 244 10.30 -22.50 -21.85
C ASN A 244 11.06 -22.96 -23.11
N GLU A 245 10.44 -22.92 -24.29
CA GLU A 245 11.06 -23.27 -25.57
C GLU A 245 11.35 -22.01 -26.40
N SER A 246 12.46 -22.05 -27.15
CA SER A 246 12.89 -21.01 -28.09
C SER A 246 12.23 -21.22 -29.45
N GLN A 247 11.63 -20.19 -30.06
CA GLN A 247 10.95 -20.29 -31.37
C GLN A 247 11.88 -19.79 -32.49
N GLY A 248 12.88 -20.61 -32.85
CA GLY A 248 13.87 -20.30 -33.88
C GLY A 248 15.10 -19.53 -33.38
N ASP A 249 16.04 -19.25 -34.29
CA ASP A 249 17.39 -18.80 -33.95
C ASP A 249 17.47 -17.41 -33.27
N ASN A 250 16.45 -16.57 -33.43
CA ASN A 250 16.43 -15.18 -32.94
C ASN A 250 15.44 -14.91 -31.78
N THR A 251 14.61 -15.88 -31.36
CA THR A 251 13.63 -15.65 -30.28
C THR A 251 13.99 -16.45 -29.04
N VAL A 252 14.26 -15.74 -27.94
CA VAL A 252 14.65 -16.35 -26.67
C VAL A 252 13.41 -16.87 -25.95
N ALA A 253 13.53 -17.99 -25.23
CA ALA A 253 12.49 -18.50 -24.34
C ALA A 253 12.06 -17.46 -23.29
N CYS A 254 10.82 -17.57 -22.80
CA CYS A 254 10.27 -16.61 -21.84
C CYS A 254 11.00 -16.67 -20.49
N SER A 255 11.13 -15.49 -19.85
CA SER A 255 11.79 -15.36 -18.56
C SER A 255 11.05 -16.12 -17.45
N CYS A 256 11.77 -16.58 -16.42
CA CYS A 256 11.18 -17.23 -15.25
C CYS A 256 10.13 -16.36 -14.52
N GLN A 257 10.23 -15.02 -14.61
CA GLN A 257 9.25 -14.12 -14.00
C GLN A 257 7.88 -14.17 -14.69
N ASP A 258 7.88 -14.44 -16.00
CA ASP A 258 6.70 -14.48 -16.87
C ASP A 258 6.27 -15.94 -17.20
N CYS A 259 7.13 -16.93 -16.96
CA CYS A 259 6.90 -18.36 -17.19
C CYS A 259 7.57 -19.19 -16.08
N ALA A 260 6.77 -19.75 -15.16
CA ALA A 260 7.29 -20.53 -14.04
C ALA A 260 8.04 -21.81 -14.48
N ALA A 261 7.70 -22.36 -15.64
CA ALA A 261 8.35 -23.54 -16.21
C ALA A 261 9.81 -23.29 -16.65
N SER A 262 10.22 -22.03 -16.81
CA SER A 262 11.60 -21.63 -17.10
C SER A 262 12.46 -21.46 -15.84
N CYS A 263 11.87 -21.59 -14.64
CA CYS A 263 12.58 -21.35 -13.39
C CYS A 263 13.41 -22.57 -12.94
N PRO A 264 14.67 -22.40 -12.52
CA PRO A 264 15.38 -23.45 -11.81
C PRO A 264 14.74 -23.67 -10.43
N ALA A 265 14.72 -24.92 -9.95
CA ALA A 265 14.28 -25.24 -8.61
C ALA A 265 15.35 -24.77 -7.59
N ILE A 266 15.03 -23.74 -6.81
CA ILE A 266 15.92 -23.20 -5.77
C ILE A 266 15.37 -23.57 -4.39
N ALA A 267 16.24 -24.04 -3.48
CA ALA A 267 15.86 -24.30 -2.10
C ALA A 267 15.46 -22.97 -1.40
N ARG A 268 14.38 -23.00 -0.60
CA ARG A 268 13.92 -21.80 0.12
C ARG A 268 15.06 -21.25 1.00
N PRO A 269 15.39 -19.94 0.92
CA PRO A 269 16.37 -19.34 1.80
C PRO A 269 15.97 -19.56 3.26
N GLN A 270 16.94 -19.93 4.11
CA GLN A 270 16.72 -19.98 5.54
C GLN A 270 16.48 -18.56 6.05
N ALA A 271 15.52 -18.38 6.94
CA ALA A 271 15.27 -17.10 7.57
C ALA A 271 16.54 -16.64 8.28
N LEU A 272 16.97 -15.39 8.04
CA LEU A 272 18.08 -14.81 8.77
C LEU A 272 17.67 -14.70 10.25
N ASP A 273 18.61 -15.04 11.12
CA ASP A 273 18.43 -14.89 12.55
C ASP A 273 18.50 -13.39 12.91
N SER A 274 17.37 -12.83 13.37
CA SER A 274 17.27 -11.43 13.81
C SER A 274 17.76 -11.21 15.24
N THR A 275 18.25 -12.26 15.92
CA THR A 275 18.81 -12.09 17.26
C THR A 275 20.08 -11.24 17.21
N PHE A 276 20.18 -10.30 18.15
CA PHE A 276 21.40 -9.54 18.36
C PHE A 276 22.54 -10.50 18.72
N ARG A 277 23.44 -10.77 17.77
CA ARG A 277 24.60 -11.64 17.92
C ARG A 277 25.89 -10.84 17.83
N LEU A 278 26.86 -11.20 18.66
CA LEU A 278 28.24 -10.73 18.53
C LEU A 278 29.12 -11.93 18.17
N GLY A 279 29.58 -11.99 16.92
CA GLY A 279 30.26 -13.16 16.38
C GLY A 279 29.33 -14.38 16.34
N ARG A 280 29.64 -15.41 17.14
CA ARG A 280 28.87 -16.67 17.18
C ARG A 280 27.94 -16.79 18.39
N MET A 281 27.96 -15.85 19.33
CA MET A 281 27.16 -15.90 20.56
C MET A 281 26.06 -14.82 20.55
N PRO A 282 24.92 -15.07 21.22
CA PRO A 282 23.96 -14.02 21.53
C PRO A 282 24.66 -12.85 22.24
N GLY A 283 24.50 -11.63 21.73
CA GLY A 283 25.19 -10.45 22.21
C GLY A 283 24.91 -10.16 23.69
N GLY A 284 23.71 -10.48 24.18
CA GLY A 284 23.37 -10.39 25.60
C GLY A 284 24.24 -11.29 26.49
N LEU A 285 24.55 -12.52 26.06
CA LEU A 285 25.44 -13.41 26.80
C LEU A 285 26.88 -12.89 26.79
N VAL A 286 27.34 -12.38 25.65
CA VAL A 286 28.67 -11.76 25.57
C VAL A 286 28.79 -10.58 26.52
N LEU A 287 27.76 -9.73 26.58
CA LEU A 287 27.72 -8.60 27.51
C LEU A 287 27.77 -9.05 28.97
N ILE A 288 27.02 -10.10 29.34
CA ILE A 288 27.06 -10.70 30.68
C ILE A 288 28.44 -11.24 31.00
N ILE A 289 29.08 -11.96 30.08
CA ILE A 289 30.44 -12.50 30.28
C ILE A 289 31.44 -11.36 30.50
N ILE A 290 31.37 -10.30 29.68
CA ILE A 290 32.23 -9.13 29.83
C ILE A 290 32.02 -8.49 31.21
N LEU A 291 30.77 -8.21 31.60
CA LEU A 291 30.46 -7.60 32.90
C LEU A 291 30.92 -8.47 34.09
N CYS A 292 30.67 -9.78 34.06
CA CYS A 292 31.12 -10.71 35.09
C CYS A 292 32.65 -10.85 35.14
N SER A 293 33.33 -10.81 33.99
CA SER A 293 34.80 -10.85 33.93
C SER A 293 35.42 -9.58 34.53
N VAL A 294 34.85 -8.40 34.23
CA VAL A 294 35.30 -7.14 34.81
C VAL A 294 35.05 -7.15 36.32
N PHE A 295 33.86 -7.56 36.75
CA PHE A 295 33.50 -7.66 38.16
C PHE A 295 34.42 -8.61 38.95
N THR A 296 34.73 -9.79 38.40
CA THR A 296 35.63 -10.75 39.06
C THR A 296 37.06 -10.24 39.13
N VAL A 297 37.58 -9.61 38.06
CA VAL A 297 38.92 -9.00 38.06
C VAL A 297 39.03 -7.89 39.10
N VAL A 298 38.04 -7.00 39.18
CA VAL A 298 37.98 -5.94 40.19
C VAL A 298 37.91 -6.54 41.59
N THR A 299 37.08 -7.56 41.82
CA THR A 299 36.97 -8.23 43.12
C THR A 299 38.28 -8.91 43.53
N ILE A 300 38.94 -9.62 42.62
CA ILE A 300 40.24 -10.27 42.87
C ILE A 300 41.31 -9.21 43.15
N LEU A 301 41.33 -8.09 42.41
CA LEU A 301 42.25 -6.99 42.66
C LEU A 301 42.04 -6.41 44.06
N LEU A 302 40.80 -6.10 44.44
CA LEU A 302 40.45 -5.59 45.77
C LEU A 302 40.83 -6.58 46.88
N VAL A 303 40.55 -7.87 46.70
CA VAL A 303 40.93 -8.93 47.67
C VAL A 303 42.44 -9.07 47.76
N ARG A 304 43.18 -9.06 46.63
CA ARG A 304 44.65 -9.10 46.63
C ARG A 304 45.25 -7.89 47.33
N LEU A 305 44.74 -6.70 47.07
CA LEU A 305 45.15 -5.47 47.76
C LEU A 305 44.85 -5.54 49.27
N ARG A 306 43.79 -6.24 49.69
CA ARG A 306 43.44 -6.46 51.10
C ARG A 306 44.22 -7.59 51.78
N VAL A 307 44.69 -8.61 51.05
CA VAL A 307 45.41 -9.80 51.59
C VAL A 307 46.94 -9.66 51.47
N ALA A 308 47.45 -8.91 50.51
CA ALA A 308 48.88 -8.56 50.42
C ALA A 308 49.46 -7.95 51.72
N PRO A 309 48.75 -7.11 52.50
CA PRO A 309 49.26 -6.56 53.76
C PRO A 309 49.28 -7.56 54.92
N THR A 310 48.57 -8.69 54.84
CA THR A 310 48.47 -9.69 55.92
C THR A 310 49.48 -10.83 55.80
N ARG A 311 49.98 -11.13 54.59
CA ARG A 311 51.00 -12.18 54.39
C ARG A 311 52.42 -11.76 54.79
N ASP A 312 52.65 -10.46 55.01
CA ASP A 312 53.95 -9.88 55.39
C ASP A 312 54.10 -9.64 56.91
N LYS A 313 53.39 -10.43 57.74
CA LYS A 313 53.46 -10.39 59.21
C LYS A 313 54.03 -11.68 59.82
N SER A 314 55.08 -12.25 59.23
CA SER A 314 55.80 -13.42 59.80
C SER A 314 57.32 -13.21 60.01
N LYS A 315 57.81 -11.97 60.04
CA LYS A 315 59.15 -11.67 60.59
C LYS A 315 59.08 -10.51 61.58
N THR A 316 59.79 -10.69 62.69
CA THR A 316 59.77 -9.97 63.97
C THR A 316 60.21 -8.50 63.90
N VAL A 317 59.44 -7.64 64.59
CA VAL A 317 59.69 -6.33 65.26
C VAL A 317 60.67 -5.31 64.64
N ASP A 318 60.10 -4.20 64.17
CA ASP A 318 60.59 -2.82 64.38
C ASP A 318 59.39 -1.83 64.37
N PRO A 319 59.23 -0.90 65.33
CA PRO A 319 58.03 -0.07 65.48
C PRO A 319 58.15 1.23 64.67
N LYS A 320 58.31 1.14 63.35
CA LYS A 320 58.08 2.27 62.43
C LYS A 320 57.54 1.73 61.11
N LYS A 321 56.35 1.13 61.15
CA LYS A 321 55.62 0.79 59.92
C LYS A 321 55.08 2.10 59.34
N GLY A 322 55.90 2.70 58.46
CA GLY A 322 55.52 3.86 57.68
C GLY A 322 54.18 3.63 57.02
N ILE A 323 53.24 4.52 57.31
CA ILE A 323 51.93 4.66 56.67
C ILE A 323 52.11 4.44 55.16
N ASN A 324 51.32 3.53 54.57
CA ASN A 324 51.33 3.23 53.14
C ASN A 324 51.38 4.54 52.34
N LEU A 325 52.17 4.59 51.27
CA LEU A 325 52.32 5.80 50.44
C LEU A 325 50.96 6.31 49.91
N SER A 326 50.03 5.38 49.65
CA SER A 326 48.59 5.61 49.41
C SER A 326 47.88 6.31 50.56
N ASP A 327 48.07 5.85 51.80
CA ASP A 327 47.39 6.41 52.98
C ASP A 327 48.01 7.77 53.37
N LYS A 328 49.32 7.97 53.15
CA LYS A 328 49.97 9.28 53.27
C LYS A 328 49.51 10.24 52.19
N LEU A 329 49.40 9.77 50.95
CA LEU A 329 48.91 10.59 49.84
C LEU A 329 47.45 10.95 50.05
N SER A 330 46.60 9.98 50.42
CA SER A 330 45.19 10.19 50.77
C SER A 330 45.05 11.19 51.92
N PHE A 331 45.74 10.97 53.03
CA PHE A 331 45.75 11.90 54.16
C PHE A 331 46.26 13.28 53.75
N SER A 332 47.33 13.36 52.96
CA SER A 332 47.85 14.64 52.45
C SER A 332 46.85 15.33 51.52
N THR A 333 46.18 14.60 50.63
CA THR A 333 45.16 15.18 49.75
C THR A 333 43.95 15.64 50.54
N HIS A 334 43.44 14.84 51.49
CA HIS A 334 42.34 15.25 52.37
C HIS A 334 42.69 16.47 53.20
N THR A 335 43.91 16.53 53.73
CA THR A 335 44.38 17.68 54.52
C THR A 335 44.54 18.93 53.64
N LEU A 336 45.09 18.79 52.43
CA LEU A 336 45.24 19.91 51.49
C LEU A 336 43.88 20.44 50.99
N LEU A 337 42.99 19.53 50.56
CA LEU A 337 41.62 19.89 50.16
C LEU A 337 40.85 20.50 51.34
N GLY A 338 41.01 19.95 52.54
CA GLY A 338 40.42 20.48 53.76
C GLY A 338 40.89 21.90 54.06
N GLN A 339 42.21 22.14 54.07
CA GLN A 339 42.79 23.48 54.27
C GLN A 339 42.35 24.46 53.19
N PHE A 340 42.31 24.03 51.93
CA PHE A 340 41.87 24.85 50.80
C PHE A 340 40.39 25.23 50.94
N PHE A 341 39.49 24.27 51.15
CA PHE A 341 38.06 24.54 51.30
C PHE A 341 37.73 25.28 52.60
N GLN A 342 38.50 25.08 53.67
CA GLN A 342 38.37 25.87 54.89
C GLN A 342 38.79 27.34 54.65
N GLY A 343 39.90 27.58 53.96
CA GLY A 343 40.34 28.91 53.56
C GLY A 343 39.33 29.60 52.62
N TRP A 344 38.84 28.88 51.61
CA TRP A 344 37.82 29.36 50.69
C TRP A 344 36.48 29.63 51.39
N GLY A 345 36.00 28.70 52.22
CA GLY A 345 34.75 28.81 52.93
C GLY A 345 34.75 29.96 53.95
N THR A 346 35.86 30.16 54.68
CA THR A 346 36.01 31.30 55.60
C THR A 346 36.05 32.63 54.85
N TRP A 347 36.71 32.69 53.69
CA TRP A 347 36.68 33.87 52.84
C TRP A 347 35.26 34.18 52.34
N VAL A 348 34.56 33.20 51.77
CA VAL A 348 33.16 33.36 51.31
C VAL A 348 32.22 33.78 52.45
N ALA A 349 32.34 33.14 53.61
CA ALA A 349 31.52 33.44 54.79
C ALA A 349 31.79 34.83 55.38
N SER A 350 33.00 35.36 55.22
CA SER A 350 33.35 36.70 55.70
C SER A 350 32.74 37.83 54.85
N TRP A 351 32.41 37.58 53.58
CA TRP A 351 31.88 38.58 52.63
C TRP A 351 30.64 38.05 51.86
N PRO A 352 29.54 37.70 52.55
CA PRO A 352 28.43 36.95 51.94
C PRO A 352 27.63 37.75 50.91
N LEU A 353 27.38 39.04 51.14
CA LEU A 353 26.56 39.88 50.25
C LEU A 353 27.27 40.13 48.91
N THR A 354 28.58 40.40 48.94
CA THR A 354 29.35 40.66 47.71
C THR A 354 29.46 39.40 46.87
N ILE A 355 29.67 38.23 47.49
CA ILE A 355 29.75 36.95 46.76
C ILE A 355 28.39 36.56 46.17
N LEU A 356 27.29 36.81 46.87
CA LEU A 356 25.94 36.56 46.35
C LEU A 356 25.64 37.42 45.11
N VAL A 357 25.98 38.71 45.15
CA VAL A 357 25.80 39.60 43.99
C VAL A 357 26.71 39.16 42.83
N LEU A 358 27.97 38.85 43.10
CA LEU A 358 28.92 38.38 42.09
C LEU A 358 28.52 37.04 41.45
N SER A 359 27.83 36.15 42.17
CA SER A 359 27.38 34.86 41.63
C SER A 359 26.08 34.97 40.81
N VAL A 360 25.20 35.93 41.13
CA VAL A 360 23.96 36.16 40.39
C VAL A 360 24.20 36.79 39.01
N ILE A 361 25.16 37.71 38.89
CA ILE A 361 25.50 38.40 37.64
C ILE A 361 25.74 37.42 36.47
N PRO A 362 26.67 36.44 36.56
CA PRO A 362 26.91 35.51 35.45
C PRO A 362 25.71 34.62 35.15
N VAL A 363 24.93 34.23 36.17
CA VAL A 363 23.69 33.44 35.97
C VAL A 363 22.69 34.23 35.13
N VAL A 364 22.46 35.51 35.44
CA VAL A 364 21.53 36.37 34.70
C VAL A 364 22.03 36.61 33.26
N VAL A 365 23.33 36.88 33.08
CA VAL A 365 23.92 37.11 31.75
C VAL A 365 23.79 35.86 30.86
N LEU A 366 24.06 34.68 31.40
CA LEU A 366 23.92 33.42 30.68
C LEU A 366 22.46 33.08 30.41
N ALA A 367 21.58 33.26 31.41
CA ALA A 367 20.14 33.02 31.25
C ALA A 367 19.47 33.97 30.25
N ALA A 368 20.00 35.19 30.05
CA ALA A 368 19.50 36.11 29.02
C ALA A 368 19.61 35.51 27.59
N GLY A 369 20.50 34.54 27.38
CA GLY A 369 20.62 33.82 26.11
C GLY A 369 19.36 33.04 25.73
N LEU A 370 18.46 32.75 26.68
CA LEU A 370 17.21 32.05 26.42
C LEU A 370 16.30 32.76 25.42
N VAL A 371 16.47 34.08 25.21
CA VAL A 371 15.74 34.85 24.20
C VAL A 371 15.99 34.32 22.78
N PHE A 372 17.15 33.72 22.52
CA PHE A 372 17.55 33.18 21.22
C PHE A 372 17.27 31.67 21.10
N THR A 373 16.45 31.09 21.98
CA THR A 373 16.20 29.64 21.99
C THR A 373 15.34 29.26 20.79
N GLU A 374 15.88 28.40 19.93
CA GLU A 374 15.13 27.72 18.88
C GLU A 374 14.81 26.29 19.32
N LEU A 375 13.55 25.86 19.11
CA LEU A 375 13.09 24.50 19.42
C LEU A 375 12.92 23.68 18.14
N THR A 376 13.52 22.50 18.09
CA THR A 376 13.29 21.52 17.02
C THR A 376 12.14 20.60 17.39
N THR A 377 11.10 20.58 16.56
CA THR A 377 9.91 19.72 16.72
C THR A 377 9.86 18.59 15.69
N ASP A 378 10.61 18.68 14.60
CA ASP A 378 10.65 17.64 13.57
C ASP A 378 11.26 16.33 14.12
N PRO A 379 10.50 15.22 14.17
CA PRO A 379 11.01 13.94 14.66
C PRO A 379 12.20 13.43 13.85
N VAL A 380 12.26 13.70 12.54
CA VAL A 380 13.38 13.25 11.72
C VAL A 380 14.66 13.95 12.17
N GLU A 381 14.62 15.25 12.48
CA GLU A 381 15.78 15.99 13.05
C GLU A 381 16.18 15.48 14.43
N LEU A 382 15.21 15.12 15.28
CA LEU A 382 15.47 14.64 16.64
C LEU A 382 16.04 13.21 16.69
N TRP A 383 15.56 12.31 15.82
CA TRP A 383 15.80 10.86 15.94
C TRP A 383 16.82 10.30 14.96
N SER A 384 17.41 11.13 14.09
CA SER A 384 18.41 10.67 13.14
C SER A 384 19.62 11.60 13.06
N ALA A 385 20.82 11.01 13.13
CA ALA A 385 22.05 11.78 13.02
C ALA A 385 22.18 12.39 11.62
N PRO A 386 22.59 13.67 11.49
CA PRO A 386 22.64 14.37 10.21
C PRO A 386 23.61 13.70 9.21
N ASN A 387 24.67 13.08 9.71
CA ASN A 387 25.68 12.39 8.90
C ASN A 387 25.46 10.87 8.82
N SER A 388 24.26 10.39 9.11
CA SER A 388 23.92 8.96 8.98
C SER A 388 23.75 8.57 7.50
N GLN A 389 24.01 7.30 7.19
CA GLN A 389 23.80 6.75 5.85
C GLN A 389 22.34 6.96 5.38
N ALA A 390 21.37 6.67 6.24
CA ALA A 390 19.95 6.86 5.93
C ALA A 390 19.60 8.31 5.58
N ARG A 391 20.22 9.30 6.24
CA ARG A 391 20.05 10.72 5.88
C ARG A 391 20.66 11.05 4.52
N SER A 392 21.81 10.48 4.19
CA SER A 392 22.43 10.67 2.86
C SER A 392 21.59 10.07 1.73
N GLU A 393 21.02 8.89 1.96
CA GLU A 393 20.11 8.21 1.02
C GLU A 393 18.82 9.00 0.83
N LYS A 394 18.24 9.52 1.93
CA LYS A 394 17.06 10.38 1.87
C LYS A 394 17.35 11.67 1.10
N ALA A 395 18.46 12.34 1.37
CA ALA A 395 18.83 13.58 0.68
C ALA A 395 19.03 13.34 -0.82
N PHE A 396 19.65 12.22 -1.20
CA PHE A 396 19.77 11.81 -2.60
C PHE A 396 18.39 11.58 -3.24
N HIS A 397 17.48 10.86 -2.55
CA HIS A 397 16.13 10.61 -3.04
C HIS A 397 15.33 11.91 -3.23
N ASP A 398 15.28 12.76 -2.21
CA ASP A 398 14.53 14.03 -2.24
C ASP A 398 15.03 14.94 -3.37
N GLN A 399 16.33 14.94 -3.66
CA GLN A 399 16.93 15.76 -4.72
C GLN A 399 16.54 15.29 -6.12
N HIS A 400 16.44 13.97 -6.36
CA HIS A 400 16.24 13.41 -7.70
C HIS A 400 14.77 13.12 -8.02
N PHE A 401 13.97 12.78 -7.00
CA PHE A 401 12.58 12.36 -7.15
C PHE A 401 11.59 13.29 -6.47
N GLY A 402 12.08 14.30 -5.73
CA GLY A 402 11.27 15.10 -4.82
C GLY A 402 11.03 14.38 -3.49
N PRO A 403 10.59 15.09 -2.45
CA PRO A 403 10.26 14.49 -1.17
C PRO A 403 9.05 13.57 -1.30
N PHE A 404 9.07 12.44 -0.58
CA PHE A 404 7.95 11.51 -0.52
C PHE A 404 6.66 12.21 -0.07
N PHE A 405 5.53 11.92 -0.71
CA PHE A 405 4.24 12.55 -0.46
C PHE A 405 3.75 12.35 0.98
N ARG A 406 2.91 13.28 1.45
CA ARG A 406 2.31 13.26 2.79
C ARG A 406 1.03 12.44 2.75
N THR A 407 0.83 11.54 3.72
CA THR A 407 -0.30 10.61 3.72
C THR A 407 -1.27 10.94 4.84
N ASN A 408 -2.53 11.22 4.50
CA ASN A 408 -3.61 11.39 5.47
C ASN A 408 -4.60 10.23 5.30
N GLN A 409 -4.81 9.44 6.36
CA GLN A 409 -5.56 8.20 6.26
C GLN A 409 -6.70 8.15 7.27
N VAL A 410 -7.82 7.58 6.84
CA VAL A 410 -9.00 7.29 7.67
C VAL A 410 -9.31 5.79 7.54
N ILE A 411 -9.50 5.13 8.67
CA ILE A 411 -9.90 3.73 8.78
C ILE A 411 -11.22 3.69 9.53
N LEU A 412 -12.24 3.09 8.93
CA LEU A 412 -13.58 2.94 9.51
C LEU A 412 -13.92 1.46 9.68
N THR A 413 -14.40 1.09 10.86
CA THR A 413 -14.96 -0.24 11.14
C THR A 413 -16.36 -0.12 11.75
N ALA A 414 -17.17 -1.18 11.63
CA ALA A 414 -18.54 -1.24 12.15
C ALA A 414 -18.74 -2.54 12.94
N PRO A 415 -18.15 -2.66 14.15
CA PRO A 415 -18.16 -3.92 14.91
C PRO A 415 -19.56 -4.37 15.35
N ASN A 416 -20.53 -3.45 15.42
CA ASN A 416 -21.90 -3.74 15.82
C ASN A 416 -22.80 -4.24 14.68
N ARG A 417 -22.31 -4.28 13.43
CA ARG A 417 -23.07 -4.74 12.26
C ARG A 417 -22.73 -6.20 11.95
N SER A 418 -23.76 -7.04 11.85
CA SER A 418 -23.60 -8.45 11.50
C SER A 418 -23.31 -8.64 10.01
N SER A 419 -22.49 -9.63 9.68
CA SER A 419 -22.31 -10.09 8.31
C SER A 419 -23.61 -10.63 7.71
N TYR A 420 -23.75 -10.51 6.39
CA TYR A 420 -24.89 -11.03 5.63
C TYR A 420 -24.43 -11.81 4.40
N ARG A 421 -25.36 -12.49 3.72
CA ARG A 421 -25.07 -13.23 2.49
C ARG A 421 -25.68 -12.53 1.28
N TYR A 422 -24.94 -12.55 0.19
CA TYR A 422 -25.35 -12.04 -1.12
C TYR A 422 -25.13 -13.11 -2.17
N ASP A 423 -26.12 -13.35 -3.03
CA ASP A 423 -26.03 -14.33 -4.12
C ASP A 423 -25.77 -13.60 -5.43
N SER A 424 -24.50 -13.57 -5.85
CA SER A 424 -24.07 -12.91 -7.08
C SER A 424 -24.38 -13.80 -8.28
N LEU A 425 -24.92 -13.21 -9.35
CA LEU A 425 -25.20 -13.92 -10.61
C LEU A 425 -23.92 -14.53 -11.22
N LEU A 426 -22.77 -13.89 -11.03
CA LEU A 426 -21.50 -14.29 -11.66
C LEU A 426 -20.64 -15.20 -10.79
N LEU A 427 -20.66 -14.99 -9.46
CA LEU A 427 -19.76 -15.63 -8.50
C LEU A 427 -20.47 -16.56 -7.51
N GLY A 428 -21.80 -16.63 -7.54
CA GLY A 428 -22.61 -17.39 -6.59
C GLY A 428 -22.66 -16.75 -5.19
N PRO A 429 -22.96 -17.53 -4.15
CA PRO A 429 -23.15 -17.01 -2.81
C PRO A 429 -21.83 -16.54 -2.18
N LYS A 430 -21.84 -15.30 -1.69
CA LYS A 430 -20.72 -14.62 -1.01
C LYS A 430 -21.16 -14.06 0.35
N ASN A 431 -20.26 -14.12 1.32
CA ASN A 431 -20.46 -13.45 2.61
C ASN A 431 -19.97 -12.00 2.49
N PHE A 432 -20.77 -11.08 3.02
CA PHE A 432 -20.46 -9.67 3.11
C PHE A 432 -20.36 -9.26 4.58
N SER A 433 -19.30 -8.54 4.92
CA SER A 433 -19.16 -7.90 6.22
C SER A 433 -20.18 -6.77 6.38
N GLY A 434 -20.64 -6.55 7.61
CA GLY A 434 -21.62 -5.50 7.91
C GLY A 434 -21.12 -4.07 7.67
N ILE A 435 -19.80 -3.85 7.56
CA ILE A 435 -19.23 -2.55 7.17
C ILE A 435 -19.53 -2.20 5.71
N LEU A 436 -19.77 -3.21 4.86
CA LEU A 436 -20.13 -3.06 3.46
C LEU A 436 -21.66 -2.91 3.26
N ASP A 437 -22.38 -2.40 4.26
CA ASP A 437 -23.76 -2.01 4.07
C ASP A 437 -23.85 -0.69 3.27
N LEU A 438 -24.85 -0.60 2.38
CA LEU A 438 -25.01 0.55 1.48
C LEU A 438 -25.23 1.87 2.23
N ASP A 439 -25.93 1.85 3.38
CA ASP A 439 -26.13 3.05 4.20
C ASP A 439 -24.80 3.60 4.75
N LEU A 440 -23.90 2.72 5.18
CA LEU A 440 -22.56 3.08 5.63
C LEU A 440 -21.68 3.61 4.48
N LEU A 441 -21.76 3.01 3.29
CA LEU A 441 -21.04 3.49 2.12
C LEU A 441 -21.50 4.89 1.67
N LEU A 442 -22.80 5.19 1.81
CA LEU A 442 -23.33 6.53 1.54
C LEU A 442 -22.85 7.55 2.58
N GLU A 443 -22.82 7.20 3.87
CA GLU A 443 -22.22 8.06 4.91
C GLU A 443 -20.73 8.31 4.67
N LEU A 444 -19.99 7.28 4.21
CA LEU A 444 -18.58 7.40 3.82
C LEU A 444 -18.41 8.33 2.61
N LEU A 445 -19.29 8.23 1.61
CA LEU A 445 -19.24 9.09 0.42
C LEU A 445 -19.47 10.56 0.78
N GLU A 446 -20.43 10.83 1.67
CA GLU A 446 -20.68 12.18 2.17
C GLU A 446 -19.47 12.74 2.93
N LEU A 447 -18.79 11.92 3.74
CA LEU A 447 -17.54 12.30 4.39
C LEU A 447 -16.44 12.60 3.36
N GLN A 448 -16.22 11.71 2.40
CA GLN A 448 -15.17 11.86 1.38
C GLN A 448 -15.37 13.14 0.58
N GLU A 449 -16.59 13.42 0.12
CA GLU A 449 -16.93 14.64 -0.62
C GLU A 449 -16.74 15.89 0.21
N ARG A 450 -17.09 15.85 1.50
CA ARG A 450 -16.89 16.96 2.42
C ARG A 450 -15.41 17.30 2.60
N LEU A 451 -14.57 16.28 2.73
CA LEU A 451 -13.12 16.45 2.83
C LEU A 451 -12.51 16.92 1.51
N ARG A 452 -13.00 16.41 0.37
CA ARG A 452 -12.54 16.83 -0.97
C ARG A 452 -12.77 18.32 -1.23
N HIS A 453 -13.92 18.85 -0.79
CA HIS A 453 -14.29 20.25 -0.95
C HIS A 453 -13.85 21.17 0.20
N LEU A 454 -13.08 20.65 1.16
CA LEU A 454 -12.59 21.42 2.29
C LEU A 454 -11.68 22.56 1.83
N GLN A 455 -11.92 23.77 2.37
CA GLN A 455 -11.15 24.97 2.10
C GLN A 455 -10.66 25.59 3.41
N VAL A 456 -9.44 26.09 3.39
CA VAL A 456 -8.81 26.77 4.53
C VAL A 456 -8.26 28.12 4.10
N TRP A 457 -8.47 29.15 4.91
CA TRP A 457 -7.86 30.46 4.66
C TRP A 457 -6.37 30.42 5.02
N SER A 458 -5.48 30.74 4.07
CA SER A 458 -4.05 30.94 4.36
C SER A 458 -3.78 32.44 4.57
N PRO A 459 -3.34 32.85 5.78
CA PRO A 459 -2.97 34.23 6.05
C PRO A 459 -1.80 34.72 5.20
N GLU A 460 -0.82 33.87 4.88
CA GLU A 460 0.37 34.26 4.11
C GLU A 460 0.03 34.47 2.63
N ALA A 461 -0.82 33.61 2.08
CA ALA A 461 -1.23 33.67 0.67
C ALA A 461 -2.46 34.55 0.43
N GLN A 462 -3.14 35.02 1.49
CA GLN A 462 -4.36 35.83 1.45
C GLN A 462 -5.45 35.23 0.54
N ARG A 463 -5.60 33.90 0.58
CA ARG A 463 -6.57 33.15 -0.22
C ARG A 463 -7.02 31.86 0.45
N ASN A 464 -8.14 31.33 0.00
CA ASN A 464 -8.56 29.98 0.35
C ASN A 464 -7.72 28.93 -0.40
N ILE A 465 -7.15 28.00 0.36
CA ILE A 465 -6.47 26.81 -0.11
C ILE A 465 -7.49 25.67 -0.12
N SER A 466 -7.78 25.13 -1.30
CA SER A 466 -8.51 23.87 -1.49
C SER A 466 -7.55 22.70 -1.76
N LEU A 467 -8.08 21.48 -1.69
CA LEU A 467 -7.33 20.25 -1.91
C LEU A 467 -6.54 20.24 -3.24
N GLN A 468 -7.14 20.70 -4.34
CA GLN A 468 -6.50 20.70 -5.68
C GLN A 468 -5.19 21.51 -5.75
N HIS A 469 -4.96 22.45 -4.83
CA HIS A 469 -3.74 23.25 -4.82
C HIS A 469 -2.54 22.54 -4.18
N ILE A 470 -2.79 21.50 -3.38
CA ILE A 470 -1.78 20.83 -2.54
C ILE A 470 -1.75 19.31 -2.72
N CYS A 471 -2.77 18.72 -3.35
CA CYS A 471 -2.88 17.27 -3.54
C CYS A 471 -1.81 16.74 -4.51
N TYR A 472 -1.44 15.48 -4.32
CA TYR A 472 -0.64 14.75 -5.29
C TYR A 472 -1.54 14.29 -6.45
N ALA A 473 -1.14 14.59 -7.69
CA ALA A 473 -1.86 14.24 -8.91
C ALA A 473 -0.91 13.56 -9.92
N PRO A 474 -1.06 12.25 -10.20
CA PRO A 474 -0.10 11.51 -11.01
C PRO A 474 -0.19 11.79 -12.52
N LEU A 475 -1.36 12.17 -13.06
CA LEU A 475 -1.57 12.34 -14.50
C LEU A 475 -1.55 13.80 -14.98
N ASN A 476 -2.07 14.74 -14.19
CA ASN A 476 -2.18 16.16 -14.54
C ASN A 476 -1.64 17.05 -13.41
N PRO A 477 -0.31 17.15 -13.22
CA PRO A 477 0.30 17.80 -12.06
C PRO A 477 0.34 19.34 -12.12
N ASP A 478 0.32 19.94 -13.31
CA ASP A 478 0.52 21.40 -13.49
C ASP A 478 -0.80 22.20 -13.46
N ASN A 479 -1.89 21.65 -14.01
CA ASN A 479 -3.20 22.31 -14.07
C ASN A 479 -4.28 21.42 -13.47
N THR A 480 -4.05 21.06 -12.21
CA THR A 480 -4.79 20.04 -11.46
C THR A 480 -6.23 20.48 -11.16
N SER A 481 -7.18 19.60 -11.47
CA SER A 481 -8.57 19.66 -10.99
C SER A 481 -8.76 18.80 -9.74
N LEU A 482 -9.90 18.96 -9.03
CA LEU A 482 -10.24 18.11 -7.89
C LEU A 482 -10.36 16.62 -8.26
N SER A 483 -10.73 16.31 -9.51
CA SER A 483 -10.80 14.94 -10.04
C SER A 483 -9.43 14.29 -10.24
N ASP A 484 -8.37 15.09 -10.31
CA ASP A 484 -7.00 14.61 -10.60
C ASP A 484 -6.25 14.26 -9.31
N CYS A 485 -6.80 14.65 -8.15
CA CYS A 485 -6.21 14.40 -6.84
C CYS A 485 -6.26 12.91 -6.48
N CYS A 486 -5.13 12.36 -6.03
CA CYS A 486 -5.03 10.96 -5.62
C CYS A 486 -5.73 10.73 -4.27
N ILE A 487 -6.98 10.25 -4.36
CA ILE A 487 -7.80 9.81 -3.24
C ILE A 487 -8.08 8.32 -3.44
N ASN A 488 -7.58 7.46 -2.54
CA ASN A 488 -7.82 6.01 -2.60
C ASN A 488 -8.90 5.63 -1.58
N SER A 489 -9.95 4.95 -2.05
CA SER A 489 -11.11 4.53 -1.26
C SER A 489 -11.91 3.50 -2.06
N LEU A 490 -12.74 2.68 -1.41
CA LEU A 490 -13.66 1.76 -2.10
C LEU A 490 -14.59 2.51 -3.08
N LEU A 491 -14.97 3.74 -2.73
CA LEU A 491 -15.88 4.57 -3.51
C LEU A 491 -15.30 4.99 -4.87
N GLN A 492 -13.99 4.85 -5.06
CA GLN A 492 -13.35 5.13 -6.35
C GLN A 492 -13.69 4.12 -7.44
N TYR A 493 -14.12 2.90 -7.09
CA TYR A 493 -14.70 1.99 -8.09
C TYR A 493 -15.94 2.58 -8.76
N PHE A 494 -16.64 3.50 -8.08
CA PHE A 494 -17.80 4.22 -8.60
C PHE A 494 -17.46 5.67 -8.95
N GLN A 495 -16.17 5.99 -9.14
CA GLN A 495 -15.66 7.33 -9.45
C GLN A 495 -16.20 8.41 -8.49
N SER A 496 -16.37 8.05 -7.22
CA SER A 496 -16.95 8.92 -6.18
C SER A 496 -18.33 9.50 -6.54
N ASN A 497 -19.10 8.79 -7.36
CA ASN A 497 -20.40 9.24 -7.86
C ASN A 497 -21.55 8.50 -7.19
N ARG A 498 -22.40 9.25 -6.48
CA ARG A 498 -23.57 8.71 -5.76
C ARG A 498 -24.56 8.03 -6.70
N THR A 499 -24.77 8.55 -7.90
CA THR A 499 -25.71 7.97 -8.85
C THR A 499 -25.23 6.59 -9.29
N LEU A 500 -23.94 6.46 -9.63
CA LEU A 500 -23.35 5.18 -10.06
C LEU A 500 -23.41 4.12 -8.96
N LEU A 501 -23.16 4.50 -7.70
CA LEU A 501 -23.27 3.59 -6.55
C LEU A 501 -24.70 3.04 -6.33
N LEU A 502 -25.73 3.82 -6.70
CA LEU A 502 -27.14 3.44 -6.53
C LEU A 502 -27.75 2.80 -7.78
N LEU A 503 -26.97 2.65 -8.88
CA LEU A 503 -27.46 2.01 -10.08
C LEU A 503 -27.74 0.53 -9.84
N THR A 504 -28.80 0.04 -10.47
CA THR A 504 -29.10 -1.39 -10.57
C THR A 504 -29.56 -1.70 -11.98
N ALA A 505 -29.30 -2.91 -12.45
CA ALA A 505 -29.71 -3.37 -13.76
C ALA A 505 -30.14 -4.83 -13.70
N ASN A 506 -30.99 -5.26 -14.64
CA ASN A 506 -31.33 -6.68 -14.78
C ASN A 506 -30.41 -7.30 -15.82
N GLN A 507 -29.81 -8.44 -15.49
CA GLN A 507 -28.95 -9.19 -16.38
C GLN A 507 -29.41 -10.65 -16.45
N THR A 508 -29.37 -11.21 -17.66
CA THR A 508 -29.63 -12.62 -17.90
C THR A 508 -28.33 -13.33 -18.22
N LEU A 509 -27.97 -14.34 -17.43
CA LEU A 509 -26.80 -15.20 -17.63
C LEU A 509 -27.24 -16.67 -17.61
N MET A 510 -26.90 -17.44 -18.64
CA MET A 510 -27.26 -18.86 -18.77
C MET A 510 -28.76 -19.16 -18.53
N GLY A 511 -29.64 -18.26 -18.97
CA GLY A 511 -31.10 -18.40 -18.82
C GLY A 511 -31.65 -18.01 -17.44
N GLN A 512 -30.79 -17.60 -16.48
CA GLN A 512 -31.22 -17.02 -15.22
C GLN A 512 -31.15 -15.50 -15.29
N THR A 513 -32.25 -14.82 -14.96
CA THR A 513 -32.30 -13.35 -14.90
C THR A 513 -32.28 -12.91 -13.45
N SER A 514 -31.31 -12.08 -13.08
CA SER A 514 -31.18 -11.51 -11.74
C SER A 514 -30.86 -10.02 -11.82
N GLN A 515 -31.08 -9.31 -10.72
CA GLN A 515 -30.71 -7.90 -10.59
C GLN A 515 -29.25 -7.82 -10.14
N VAL A 516 -28.43 -7.11 -10.92
CA VAL A 516 -27.06 -6.75 -10.58
C VAL A 516 -27.02 -5.36 -9.96
N ASP A 517 -26.19 -5.20 -8.93
CA ASP A 517 -26.04 -3.95 -8.19
C ASP A 517 -24.56 -3.64 -7.88
N TRP A 518 -24.33 -2.63 -7.04
CA TRP A 518 -22.99 -2.21 -6.64
C TRP A 518 -22.13 -3.34 -6.04
N LYS A 519 -22.72 -4.38 -5.45
CA LYS A 519 -21.97 -5.50 -4.86
C LYS A 519 -21.28 -6.34 -5.94
N ASP A 520 -21.95 -6.58 -7.07
CA ASP A 520 -21.36 -7.27 -8.21
C ASP A 520 -20.21 -6.44 -8.81
N HIS A 521 -20.41 -5.13 -8.96
CA HIS A 521 -19.38 -4.23 -9.47
C HIS A 521 -18.16 -4.19 -8.53
N PHE A 522 -18.38 -4.08 -7.22
CA PHE A 522 -17.33 -4.15 -6.21
C PHE A 522 -16.54 -5.46 -6.30
N LEU A 523 -17.21 -6.61 -6.36
CA LEU A 523 -16.55 -7.92 -6.49
C LEU A 523 -15.75 -8.02 -7.80
N TYR A 524 -16.30 -7.50 -8.90
CA TYR A 524 -15.61 -7.45 -10.19
C TYR A 524 -14.32 -6.64 -10.09
N CYS A 525 -14.40 -5.41 -9.59
CA CYS A 525 -13.24 -4.52 -9.49
C CYS A 525 -12.21 -5.00 -8.46
N ALA A 526 -12.65 -5.64 -7.38
CA ALA A 526 -11.73 -6.20 -6.40
C ALA A 526 -10.88 -7.34 -7.00
N ASN A 527 -11.48 -8.17 -7.86
CA ASN A 527 -10.78 -9.27 -8.53
C ASN A 527 -9.99 -8.81 -9.77
N ALA A 528 -10.46 -7.78 -10.47
CA ALA A 528 -9.84 -7.26 -11.68
C ALA A 528 -9.79 -5.71 -11.69
N PRO A 529 -8.89 -5.08 -10.89
CA PRO A 529 -8.84 -3.61 -10.73
C PRO A 529 -8.47 -2.82 -12.00
N LEU A 530 -7.88 -3.48 -12.99
CA LEU A 530 -7.44 -2.87 -14.25
C LEU A 530 -8.53 -2.88 -15.34
N THR A 531 -9.79 -3.12 -14.95
CA THR A 531 -10.91 -3.24 -15.88
C THR A 531 -11.43 -1.86 -16.30
N PHE A 532 -11.47 -1.61 -17.61
CA PHE A 532 -12.01 -0.36 -18.16
C PHE A 532 -13.53 -0.32 -18.23
N LYS A 533 -14.17 -1.49 -18.38
CA LYS A 533 -15.63 -1.68 -18.42
C LYS A 533 -15.95 -3.06 -17.84
N ASP A 534 -16.81 -3.12 -16.84
CA ASP A 534 -17.27 -4.39 -16.30
C ASP A 534 -18.17 -5.14 -17.30
N GLY A 535 -18.21 -6.47 -17.17
CA GLY A 535 -19.05 -7.34 -18.01
C GLY A 535 -20.48 -7.47 -17.50
N THR A 536 -20.87 -6.63 -16.54
CA THR A 536 -22.25 -6.60 -16.03
C THR A 536 -23.09 -5.67 -16.91
N ALA A 537 -24.41 -5.71 -16.74
CA ALA A 537 -25.30 -4.76 -17.41
C ALA A 537 -25.08 -3.29 -16.99
N LEU A 538 -24.27 -3.02 -15.94
CA LEU A 538 -23.97 -1.67 -15.46
C LEU A 538 -22.93 -0.94 -16.33
N ALA A 539 -22.02 -1.66 -16.99
CA ALA A 539 -21.00 -1.13 -17.89
C ALA A 539 -20.13 -0.01 -17.28
N LEU A 540 -19.72 -0.17 -16.02
CA LEU A 540 -18.94 0.79 -15.24
C LEU A 540 -17.43 0.51 -15.33
N SER A 541 -16.61 1.55 -15.13
CA SER A 541 -15.15 1.41 -15.05
C SER A 541 -14.72 1.07 -13.63
N CYS A 542 -13.66 0.26 -13.48
CA CYS A 542 -13.04 -0.01 -12.18
C CYS A 542 -11.91 0.98 -11.82
N MET A 543 -11.59 1.91 -12.71
CA MET A 543 -10.55 2.92 -12.48
C MET A 543 -11.07 4.07 -11.62
N ALA A 544 -10.21 4.66 -10.79
CA ALA A 544 -10.53 5.88 -10.08
C ALA A 544 -10.78 7.05 -11.05
N ASP A 545 -11.45 8.10 -10.56
CA ASP A 545 -11.66 9.34 -11.31
C ASP A 545 -10.36 10.01 -11.78
N TYR A 546 -9.29 9.90 -10.99
CA TYR A 546 -7.95 10.40 -11.33
C TYR A 546 -7.16 9.51 -12.32
N GLY A 547 -7.77 8.46 -12.86
CA GLY A 547 -7.22 7.67 -13.97
C GLY A 547 -6.20 6.59 -13.58
N ALA A 548 -6.24 6.07 -12.35
CA ALA A 548 -5.43 4.92 -11.93
C ALA A 548 -6.29 3.78 -11.35
N PRO A 549 -5.81 2.52 -11.37
CA PRO A 549 -6.49 1.42 -10.69
C PRO A 549 -6.39 1.55 -9.17
N VAL A 550 -7.47 1.26 -8.46
CA VAL A 550 -7.46 1.15 -7.00
C VAL A 550 -7.35 -0.31 -6.62
N PHE A 551 -6.24 -0.70 -6.02
CA PHE A 551 -6.08 -2.08 -5.55
C PHE A 551 -6.90 -2.32 -4.27
N PRO A 552 -7.43 -3.54 -4.06
CA PRO A 552 -8.24 -3.85 -2.88
C PRO A 552 -7.56 -3.52 -1.56
N PHE A 553 -6.25 -3.79 -1.44
CA PHE A 553 -5.47 -3.53 -0.23
C PHE A 553 -5.28 -2.03 0.09
N LEU A 554 -5.63 -1.12 -0.83
CA LEU A 554 -5.65 0.33 -0.59
C LEU A 554 -7.05 0.85 -0.21
N ALA A 555 -8.10 0.06 -0.43
CA ALA A 555 -9.50 0.46 -0.26
C ALA A 555 -10.17 -0.24 0.94
N VAL A 556 -9.82 -1.51 1.20
CA VAL A 556 -10.39 -2.34 2.25
C VAL A 556 -9.30 -3.10 3.02
N GLY A 557 -9.58 -3.49 4.26
CA GLY A 557 -8.65 -4.22 5.12
C GLY A 557 -9.34 -5.24 6.04
N GLY A 558 -8.55 -6.11 6.67
CA GLY A 558 -9.06 -7.11 7.62
C GLY A 558 -9.68 -8.37 7.00
N TYR A 559 -9.30 -8.72 5.76
CA TYR A 559 -9.74 -9.93 5.08
C TYR A 559 -8.63 -11.00 5.03
N LYS A 560 -8.98 -12.24 4.65
CA LYS A 560 -8.03 -13.35 4.48
C LYS A 560 -7.98 -13.77 3.01
N GLY A 561 -6.78 -14.05 2.51
CA GLY A 561 -6.60 -14.47 1.11
C GLY A 561 -7.14 -13.42 0.14
N GLU A 562 -8.13 -13.82 -0.66
CA GLU A 562 -8.78 -12.98 -1.68
C GLU A 562 -10.28 -12.77 -1.39
N ASP A 563 -10.74 -13.05 -0.17
CA ASP A 563 -12.13 -12.88 0.24
C ASP A 563 -12.44 -11.42 0.62
N TYR A 564 -12.32 -10.52 -0.37
CA TYR A 564 -12.45 -9.07 -0.17
C TYR A 564 -13.83 -8.61 0.36
N SER A 565 -14.89 -9.38 0.11
CA SER A 565 -16.23 -9.10 0.64
C SER A 565 -16.35 -9.33 2.16
N GLU A 566 -15.41 -10.07 2.76
CA GLU A 566 -15.35 -10.28 4.21
C GLU A 566 -14.49 -9.23 4.92
N ALA A 567 -14.10 -8.13 4.25
CA ALA A 567 -13.29 -7.08 4.85
C ALA A 567 -13.95 -6.43 6.08
N GLU A 568 -13.16 -6.22 7.14
CA GLU A 568 -13.62 -5.66 8.42
C GLU A 568 -13.46 -4.13 8.48
N ALA A 569 -12.65 -3.54 7.61
CA ALA A 569 -12.33 -2.13 7.60
C ALA A 569 -12.39 -1.50 6.21
N LEU A 570 -12.89 -0.27 6.14
CA LEU A 570 -12.78 0.61 4.97
C LEU A 570 -11.63 1.59 5.18
N ILE A 571 -10.81 1.77 4.14
CA ILE A 571 -9.63 2.63 4.17
C ILE A 571 -9.85 3.74 3.14
N MET A 572 -9.65 4.98 3.59
CA MET A 572 -9.67 6.16 2.74
C MET A 572 -8.36 6.93 2.95
N THR A 573 -7.63 7.20 1.87
CA THR A 573 -6.31 7.82 1.92
C THR A 573 -6.24 9.01 0.97
N PHE A 574 -5.88 10.18 1.50
CA PHE A 574 -5.60 11.41 0.76
C PHE A 574 -4.09 11.63 0.69
N SER A 575 -3.54 11.70 -0.53
CA SER A 575 -2.11 11.95 -0.75
C SER A 575 -1.87 13.42 -1.10
N LEU A 576 -1.02 14.10 -0.34
CA LEU A 576 -0.64 15.50 -0.58
C LEU A 576 0.82 15.59 -1.03
N ASN A 577 1.13 16.57 -1.87
CA ASN A 577 2.52 16.88 -2.21
C ASN A 577 3.28 17.30 -0.96
N ASN A 578 4.50 16.79 -0.82
CA ASN A 578 5.42 17.20 0.23
C ASN A 578 6.40 18.23 -0.31
N TYR A 579 7.00 19.02 0.58
CA TYR A 579 7.93 20.08 0.22
C TYR A 579 9.08 20.17 1.23
N PRO A 580 10.26 20.66 0.80
CA PRO A 580 11.36 20.92 1.72
C PRO A 580 11.00 21.91 2.83
N ALA A 581 11.70 21.82 3.96
CA ALA A 581 11.54 22.79 5.05
C ALA A 581 11.85 24.22 4.56
N GLY A 582 10.96 25.16 4.86
CA GLY A 582 11.05 26.56 4.42
C GLY A 582 10.23 26.91 3.18
N ASP A 583 9.70 25.93 2.44
CA ASP A 583 8.76 26.19 1.35
C ASP A 583 7.38 26.62 1.92
N PRO A 584 6.82 27.77 1.50
CA PRO A 584 5.52 28.24 1.99
C PRO A 584 4.37 27.27 1.70
N ARG A 585 4.50 26.41 0.68
CA ARG A 585 3.49 25.39 0.35
C ARG A 585 3.38 24.31 1.43
N LEU A 586 4.45 24.04 2.17
CA LEU A 586 4.41 23.11 3.31
C LEU A 586 3.49 23.62 4.40
N ALA A 587 3.52 24.92 4.70
CA ALA A 587 2.63 25.53 5.68
C ALA A 587 1.16 25.44 5.22
N GLN A 588 0.89 25.66 3.94
CA GLN A 588 -0.46 25.50 3.36
C GLN A 588 -0.97 24.06 3.48
N ALA A 589 -0.11 23.06 3.22
CA ALA A 589 -0.47 21.65 3.42
C ALA A 589 -0.77 21.34 4.89
N LYS A 590 0.06 21.82 5.83
CA LYS A 590 -0.17 21.67 7.27
C LYS A 590 -1.47 22.33 7.74
N LEU A 591 -1.86 23.49 7.18
CA LEU A 591 -3.14 24.14 7.48
C LEU A 591 -4.35 23.31 7.03
N TRP A 592 -4.27 22.68 5.85
CA TRP A 592 -5.33 21.78 5.38
C TRP A 592 -5.41 20.50 6.22
N GLU A 593 -4.27 19.93 6.61
CA GLU A 593 -4.22 18.78 7.52
C GLU A 593 -4.86 19.08 8.87
N GLU A 594 -4.73 20.31 9.38
CA GLU A 594 -5.38 20.74 10.62
C GLU A 594 -6.91 20.72 10.51
N ALA A 595 -7.44 21.35 9.46
CA ALA A 595 -8.87 21.37 9.19
C ALA A 595 -9.42 19.96 8.89
N PHE A 596 -8.63 19.11 8.24
CA PHE A 596 -8.94 17.68 8.08
C PHE A 596 -9.10 16.98 9.43
N LEU A 597 -8.16 17.16 10.36
CA LEU A 597 -8.24 16.57 11.71
C LEU A 597 -9.46 17.09 12.49
N GLU A 598 -9.80 18.37 12.37
CA GLU A 598 -10.99 18.95 13.00
C GLU A 598 -12.29 18.34 12.47
N GLU A 599 -12.44 18.24 11.15
CA GLU A 599 -13.61 17.61 10.53
C GLU A 599 -13.69 16.12 10.88
N MET A 600 -12.56 15.40 10.94
CA MET A 600 -12.53 14.00 11.36
C MET A 600 -12.95 13.80 12.81
N ARG A 601 -12.51 14.66 13.74
CA ARG A 601 -12.98 14.66 15.13
C ARG A 601 -14.48 14.95 15.22
N ALA A 602 -14.97 15.90 14.43
CA ALA A 602 -16.39 16.23 14.37
C ALA A 602 -17.23 15.06 13.84
N PHE A 603 -16.74 14.38 12.79
CA PHE A 603 -17.36 13.18 12.24
C PHE A 603 -17.39 12.05 13.27
N GLN A 604 -16.25 11.74 13.90
CA GLN A 604 -16.13 10.69 14.93
C GLN A 604 -17.14 10.89 16.08
N ARG A 605 -17.35 12.13 16.55
CA ARG A 605 -18.36 12.43 17.58
C ARG A 605 -19.79 12.24 17.06
N ARG A 606 -20.06 12.62 15.81
CA ARG A 606 -21.39 12.53 15.19
C ARG A 606 -21.81 11.09 14.93
N THR A 607 -20.88 10.23 14.53
CA THR A 607 -21.14 8.83 14.17
C THR A 607 -20.79 7.83 15.27
N ALA A 608 -20.62 8.31 16.51
CA ALA A 608 -20.33 7.46 17.66
C ALA A 608 -21.41 6.37 17.81
N GLY A 609 -20.98 5.11 17.87
CA GLY A 609 -21.85 3.94 17.96
C GLY A 609 -22.24 3.31 16.61
N LYS A 610 -22.14 4.04 15.49
CA LYS A 610 -22.26 3.48 14.13
C LYS A 610 -20.90 3.01 13.60
N PHE A 611 -19.94 3.92 13.59
CA PHE A 611 -18.57 3.66 13.18
C PHE A 611 -17.62 3.75 14.36
N GLN A 612 -16.59 2.90 14.34
CA GLN A 612 -15.34 3.16 15.04
C GLN A 612 -14.37 3.75 14.02
N VAL A 613 -14.07 5.04 14.19
CA VAL A 613 -13.25 5.81 13.25
C VAL A 613 -11.87 6.02 13.86
N THR A 614 -10.83 5.65 13.10
CA THR A 614 -9.42 5.95 13.39
C THR A 614 -8.88 6.77 12.24
N PHE A 615 -8.10 7.80 12.52
CA PHE A 615 -7.56 8.68 11.49
C PHE A 615 -6.18 9.20 11.88
N MET A 616 -5.38 9.52 10.87
CA MET A 616 -4.08 10.17 11.03
C MET A 616 -3.87 11.23 9.95
N ALA A 617 -3.06 12.23 10.28
CA ALA A 617 -2.49 13.14 9.31
C ALA A 617 -0.97 13.15 9.49
N GLU A 618 -0.21 13.51 8.46
CA GLU A 618 1.25 13.49 8.53
C GLU A 618 1.77 14.38 9.68
N ARG A 619 1.14 15.54 9.94
CA ARG A 619 1.49 16.41 11.08
C ARG A 619 1.07 15.89 12.46
N SER A 620 0.15 14.93 12.56
CA SER A 620 -0.45 14.58 13.86
C SER A 620 0.54 14.00 14.86
N LEU A 621 1.61 13.36 14.38
CA LEU A 621 2.69 12.87 15.25
C LEU A 621 3.44 14.01 15.93
N GLU A 622 3.78 15.06 15.17
CA GLU A 622 4.46 16.27 15.66
C GLU A 622 3.57 17.02 16.66
N ASP A 623 2.29 17.21 16.32
CA ASP A 623 1.33 17.91 17.17
C ASP A 623 1.09 17.19 18.51
N GLU A 624 0.96 15.85 18.49
CA GLU A 624 0.65 15.08 19.69
C GLU A 624 1.83 15.04 20.68
N ILE A 625 3.07 14.93 20.19
CA ILE A 625 4.28 15.02 21.02
C ILE A 625 4.36 16.38 21.73
N ASN A 626 4.06 17.45 21.00
CA ASN A 626 4.08 18.81 21.55
C ASN A 626 2.96 19.02 22.57
N ARG A 627 1.75 18.49 22.32
CA ARG A 627 0.60 18.58 23.23
C ARG A 627 0.88 17.89 24.56
N THR A 628 1.36 16.65 24.54
CA THR A 628 1.70 15.90 25.77
C THR A 628 2.73 16.65 26.60
N THR A 629 3.76 17.22 25.95
CA THR A 629 4.78 17.97 26.67
C THR A 629 4.20 19.20 27.39
N ALA A 630 3.29 19.93 26.75
CA ALA A 630 2.65 21.10 27.36
C ALA A 630 1.76 20.72 28.56
N GLU A 631 1.07 19.58 28.49
CA GLU A 631 0.24 19.06 29.59
C GLU A 631 1.06 18.60 30.80
N ASP A 632 2.28 18.12 30.58
CA ASP A 632 3.14 17.65 31.67
C ASP A 632 3.87 18.80 32.41
N LEU A 633 4.05 19.96 31.78
CA LEU A 633 4.83 21.09 32.35
C LEU A 633 4.33 21.55 33.74
N PRO A 634 3.01 21.69 34.00
CA PRO A 634 2.49 21.99 35.34
C PRO A 634 2.76 20.90 36.40
N ILE A 635 2.79 19.63 35.98
CA ILE A 635 3.08 18.50 36.88
C ILE A 635 4.52 18.62 37.37
N PHE A 636 5.46 18.92 36.47
CA PHE A 636 6.85 19.18 36.85
C PHE A 636 6.97 20.39 37.76
N ALA A 637 6.30 21.51 37.44
CA ALA A 637 6.28 22.69 38.29
C ALA A 637 5.83 22.36 39.73
N THR A 638 4.80 21.52 39.87
CA THR A 638 4.32 21.06 41.19
C THR A 638 5.36 20.22 41.91
N SER A 639 6.10 19.36 41.19
CA SER A 639 7.17 18.56 41.78
C SER A 639 8.29 19.42 42.42
N TYR A 640 8.65 20.57 41.81
CA TYR A 640 9.61 21.52 42.39
C TYR A 640 9.12 22.11 43.71
N ILE A 641 7.82 22.43 43.80
CA ILE A 641 7.20 22.95 45.02
C ILE A 641 7.25 21.88 46.13
N VAL A 642 6.95 20.63 45.80
CA VAL A 642 7.00 19.51 46.76
C VAL A 642 8.42 19.30 47.27
N ILE A 643 9.43 19.34 46.39
CA ILE A 643 10.84 19.19 46.78
C ILE A 643 11.29 20.40 47.64
N PHE A 644 10.88 21.61 47.29
CA PHE A 644 11.10 22.80 48.12
C PHE A 644 10.52 22.63 49.54
N LEU A 645 9.27 22.17 49.65
CA LEU A 645 8.62 21.91 50.94
C LEU A 645 9.35 20.80 51.70
N TYR A 646 9.73 19.73 51.02
CA TYR A 646 10.50 18.64 51.61
C TYR A 646 11.83 19.13 52.18
N ILE A 647 12.65 19.87 51.42
CA ILE A 647 13.94 20.40 51.88
C ILE A 647 13.74 21.35 53.07
N SER A 648 12.77 22.25 52.97
CA SER A 648 12.46 23.23 54.02
C SER A 648 12.06 22.58 55.34
N LEU A 649 11.35 21.45 55.26
CA LEU A 649 10.89 20.70 56.43
C LEU A 649 11.95 19.70 56.94
N ALA A 650 12.65 18.99 56.06
CA ALA A 650 13.61 17.96 56.45
C ALA A 650 14.86 18.53 57.12
N LEU A 651 15.29 19.75 56.75
CA LEU A 651 16.42 20.45 57.34
C LEU A 651 16.05 21.28 58.60
N GLY A 652 14.79 21.26 59.01
CA GLY A 652 14.30 21.95 60.21
C GLY A 652 14.60 21.19 61.51
N SER A 653 14.86 21.93 62.59
CA SER A 653 15.09 21.35 63.92
C SER A 653 13.87 21.58 64.81
N TYR A 654 13.06 20.55 65.07
CA TYR A 654 11.76 20.71 65.72
C TYR A 654 11.80 20.46 67.23
N SER A 655 11.44 21.48 68.02
CA SER A 655 11.21 21.32 69.46
C SER A 655 9.72 21.27 69.84
N SER A 656 8.82 21.79 69.00
CA SER A 656 7.35 21.79 69.23
C SER A 656 6.56 22.03 67.93
N TRP A 657 5.33 21.50 67.84
CA TRP A 657 4.48 21.61 66.64
C TRP A 657 4.04 23.05 66.32
N SER A 658 3.88 23.92 67.32
CA SER A 658 3.50 25.33 67.13
C SER A 658 4.64 26.21 66.59
N ARG A 659 5.88 25.71 66.57
CA ARG A 659 7.07 26.44 66.09
C ARG A 659 7.57 26.00 64.72
N VAL A 660 6.88 25.06 64.05
CA VAL A 660 7.28 24.53 62.72
C VAL A 660 7.53 25.65 61.70
N MET A 661 6.70 26.70 61.66
CA MET A 661 6.89 27.82 60.75
C MET A 661 8.18 28.63 61.01
N VAL A 662 8.68 28.64 62.25
CA VAL A 662 9.90 29.37 62.65
C VAL A 662 11.13 28.47 62.55
N ASP A 663 10.96 27.19 62.89
CA ASP A 663 12.04 26.20 62.94
C ASP A 663 12.35 25.59 61.56
N SER A 664 11.44 25.72 60.59
CA SER A 664 11.65 25.31 59.20
C SER A 664 12.72 26.15 58.49
N LYS A 665 13.59 25.52 57.71
CA LYS A 665 14.66 26.20 56.97
C LYS A 665 14.19 26.64 55.58
N ALA A 666 13.09 27.37 55.53
CA ALA A 666 12.46 27.80 54.28
C ALA A 666 13.38 28.67 53.39
N THR A 667 14.20 29.54 53.97
CA THR A 667 15.17 30.36 53.23
C THR A 667 16.23 29.51 52.53
N LEU A 668 16.65 28.42 53.18
CA LEU A 668 17.67 27.51 52.68
C LEU A 668 17.08 26.59 51.59
N GLY A 669 15.85 26.12 51.78
CA GLY A 669 15.09 25.42 50.73
C GLY A 669 14.88 26.28 49.49
N LEU A 670 14.52 27.56 49.67
CA LEU A 670 14.30 28.49 48.55
C LEU A 670 15.61 28.79 47.82
N GLY A 671 16.69 29.05 48.57
CA GLY A 671 18.03 29.26 48.01
C GLY A 671 18.52 28.04 47.23
N GLY A 672 18.28 26.83 47.74
CA GLY A 672 18.68 25.60 47.07
C GLY A 672 17.98 25.38 45.73
N VAL A 673 16.65 25.52 45.71
CA VAL A 673 15.89 25.41 44.46
C VAL A 673 16.26 26.54 43.47
N ALA A 674 16.44 27.77 43.95
CA ALA A 674 16.83 28.89 43.11
C ALA A 674 18.22 28.72 42.46
N VAL A 675 19.21 28.18 43.19
CA VAL A 675 20.54 27.89 42.65
C VAL A 675 20.49 26.83 41.56
N VAL A 676 19.73 25.75 41.77
CA VAL A 676 19.54 24.69 40.77
C VAL A 676 18.88 25.24 39.51
N LEU A 677 17.76 25.95 39.65
CA LEU A 677 17.05 26.54 38.51
C LEU A 677 17.92 27.56 37.77
N GLY A 678 18.66 28.40 38.51
CA GLY A 678 19.62 29.33 37.94
C GLY A 678 20.70 28.63 37.10
N ALA A 679 21.24 27.51 37.59
CA ALA A 679 22.23 26.72 36.85
C ALA A 679 21.66 26.12 35.56
N VAL A 680 20.43 25.60 35.61
CA VAL A 680 19.73 25.05 34.43
C VAL A 680 19.49 26.14 33.38
N MET A 681 18.95 27.28 33.80
CA MET A 681 18.65 28.41 32.91
C MET A 681 19.92 29.00 32.30
N ALA A 682 21.00 29.11 33.09
CA ALA A 682 22.30 29.56 32.62
C ALA A 682 22.90 28.58 31.59
N ALA A 683 22.81 27.28 31.81
CA ALA A 683 23.29 26.27 30.86
C ALA A 683 22.51 26.31 29.54
N MET A 684 21.17 26.34 29.61
CA MET A 684 20.32 26.44 28.43
C MET A 684 20.56 27.73 27.64
N GLY A 685 20.65 28.87 28.33
CA GLY A 685 20.94 30.16 27.70
C GLY A 685 22.34 30.23 27.09
N PHE A 686 23.35 29.60 27.71
CA PHE A 686 24.69 29.46 27.13
C PHE A 686 24.67 28.68 25.81
N PHE A 687 24.01 27.53 25.77
CA PHE A 687 23.90 26.75 24.52
C PHE A 687 23.09 27.47 23.44
N SER A 688 22.08 28.25 23.84
CA SER A 688 21.34 29.10 22.93
C SER A 688 22.21 30.21 22.31
N TYR A 689 23.11 30.85 23.07
CA TYR A 689 24.09 31.79 22.51
C TYR A 689 25.01 31.15 21.46
N LEU A 690 25.30 29.86 21.61
CA LEU A 690 26.10 29.10 20.63
C LEU A 690 25.30 28.66 19.40
N GLY A 691 24.00 29.00 19.33
CA GLY A 691 23.11 28.60 18.22
C GLY A 691 22.77 27.11 18.22
N ILE A 692 22.92 26.43 19.35
CA ILE A 692 22.53 25.02 19.48
C ILE A 692 21.03 24.98 19.76
N ARG A 693 20.28 24.37 18.84
CA ARG A 693 18.83 24.19 19.00
C ARG A 693 18.52 23.25 20.15
N SER A 694 17.47 23.56 20.89
CA SER A 694 16.98 22.74 22.00
C SER A 694 15.78 21.90 21.57
N SER A 695 15.37 20.97 22.42
CA SER A 695 14.19 20.13 22.21
C SER A 695 13.28 20.13 23.42
N LEU A 696 12.03 19.73 23.21
CA LEU A 696 11.04 19.62 24.28
C LEU A 696 11.48 18.62 25.37
N ILE A 697 12.19 17.55 24.99
CA ILE A 697 12.74 16.55 25.92
C ILE A 697 13.77 17.17 26.87
N ILE A 698 14.62 18.07 26.38
CA ILE A 698 15.63 18.76 27.19
C ILE A 698 14.96 19.65 28.24
N LEU A 699 13.92 20.40 27.86
CA LEU A 699 13.16 21.25 28.77
C LEU A 699 12.44 20.46 29.86
N GLN A 700 12.02 19.22 29.57
CA GLN A 700 11.30 18.36 30.51
C GLN A 700 12.25 17.65 31.49
N VAL A 701 13.30 17.00 30.98
CA VAL A 701 14.09 16.03 31.75
C VAL A 701 15.28 16.68 32.47
N VAL A 702 15.97 17.62 31.83
CA VAL A 702 17.21 18.20 32.40
C VAL A 702 16.97 18.91 33.74
N PRO A 703 15.94 19.76 33.89
CA PRO A 703 15.70 20.44 35.16
C PRO A 703 15.50 19.46 36.33
N PHE A 704 14.82 18.34 36.09
CA PHE A 704 14.55 17.32 37.11
C PHE A 704 15.81 16.53 37.50
N LEU A 705 16.62 16.12 36.52
CA LEU A 705 17.88 15.42 36.77
C LEU A 705 18.90 16.31 37.51
N VAL A 706 18.94 17.59 37.19
CA VAL A 706 19.86 18.53 37.86
C VAL A 706 19.39 18.84 39.28
N LEU A 707 18.07 18.94 39.51
CA LEU A 707 17.52 19.12 40.84
C LEU A 707 17.82 17.94 41.78
N SER A 708 17.67 16.70 41.30
CA SER A 708 17.89 15.52 42.15
C SER A 708 19.33 15.44 42.66
N VAL A 709 20.31 15.78 41.82
CA VAL A 709 21.73 15.83 42.21
C VAL A 709 22.05 17.09 43.02
N GLY A 710 21.51 18.25 42.62
CA GLY A 710 21.80 19.53 43.26
C GLY A 710 21.25 19.63 44.69
N ALA A 711 20.03 19.13 44.91
CA ALA A 711 19.41 19.12 46.23
C ALA A 711 20.17 18.22 47.23
N ASP A 712 20.68 17.07 46.80
CA ASP A 712 21.44 16.13 47.64
C ASP A 712 22.71 16.78 48.20
N ASN A 713 23.48 17.47 47.35
CA ASN A 713 24.69 18.18 47.78
C ASN A 713 24.41 19.25 48.85
N ILE A 714 23.31 20.01 48.68
CA ILE A 714 22.88 21.02 49.65
C ILE A 714 22.44 20.35 50.95
N PHE A 715 21.70 19.26 50.85
CA PHE A 715 21.19 18.52 51.99
C PHE A 715 22.33 17.95 52.86
N ILE A 716 23.31 17.30 52.24
CA ILE A 716 24.50 16.77 52.92
C ILE A 716 25.29 17.88 53.61
N PHE A 717 25.53 19.00 52.92
CA PHE A 717 26.30 20.12 53.48
C PHE A 717 25.62 20.73 54.72
N VAL A 718 24.29 20.90 54.68
CA VAL A 718 23.55 21.50 55.80
C VAL A 718 23.42 20.54 56.98
N LEU A 719 23.21 19.24 56.71
CA LEU A 719 23.17 18.24 57.77
C LEU A 719 24.50 18.13 58.50
N GLU A 720 25.62 18.12 57.78
CA GLU A 720 26.95 18.09 58.42
C GLU A 720 27.20 19.37 59.24
N TYR A 721 26.73 20.53 58.78
CA TYR A 721 26.82 21.78 59.54
C TYR A 721 25.96 21.77 60.82
N GLN A 722 24.83 21.06 60.82
CA GLN A 722 23.93 20.93 61.97
C GLN A 722 24.30 19.76 62.90
N GLY A 723 25.12 18.82 62.42
CA GLY A 723 25.60 17.66 63.17
C GLY A 723 26.49 18.07 64.36
N PRO A 724 26.53 17.25 65.43
CA PRO A 724 27.35 17.52 66.61
C PRO A 724 28.86 17.45 66.36
#